data_AF-A0AAU8FKS3-F1
#
_entry.id   AF-A0AAU8FKS3-F1
#
_cell.length_a   1.000
_cell.length_b   1.000
_cell.length_c   1.000
_cell.angle_alpha   90.00
_cell.angle_beta   90.00
_cell.angle_gamma   90.00
#
_symmetry.space_group_name_H-M   'P 1'
#
loop_
_entity.id
_entity.type
_entity.pdbx_description
1 polymer ?
#
loop_
_entity_poly.entity_id
_entity_poly.type
_entity_poly.pdbx_seq_one_letter_code
_entity_poly.pdbx_strand_id
1 'polypeptide(L)'
;MLLVLPGNADVIAQQSRKISGKVTDEKNEPLPGVNVQLKGTTTGSSTDVDGSYSINVTSDDARLIFSFIGYKSQEVAAGKGSVVDVKLVADISVLDEVVVVGYGTQSRETVTTSIAKLDTRVMQNVTYANPASALQGTVPGLRVQSTSGQPGERPRVILRGGTSINNPNGSTPLYVVDGVIRSDMDHINPADIESIQVLKDAASTSIYGSRASNGVIIVETKSGKSGRMQVSYNYNLTSSKVGKLYELADAKDFIKFMRLGIAASGVKAPSTLAFLTQANAGGTGNDLTNKTAFTTMYLNADNEHLLGLPADQWGARWETAPDPLDPGKTLIFKGTDFQKTIFRRAYTHDHNLSVSGGSEKIRYSMGLGYLNAQGISINTDYQRVTLNMNGDMQVTKNLNFFSRLNYANVNDNQVPDVGVVFKNNINTAQTSKYQFEDGSLAPGRLFTNGNPAYYISRYDAKRRRDNYMFVVGGKWEIVPGLTFRPQVSLINNNFARRSFLKSYLDGPLVLNQNREATFAETNLVQRQADAVFNYVKSIANLHHFEGTVGYSYFKAMNRDVTAVGRNAATDIIPTLNASATPWSVTGSESEQLLYGYFGRINYNFDQKYLLSVNARYDGASNLGAEYKWGFFPGVSLGWNLHRENFWKGMPQAVNSLKLRGSYGVNGNISGLGNYQAQGAYDVGNRYFGDAAIYNSALANPALQWERSKTLNFGFDLGLFNNRVSGIFDSYRRVTDNLLTDLALPRTTGFTSILTNLGSLENKGLEFELNASVLSPQSAFQWTTSLNASYVKIKILELPDNGIENNRIGGVNIWDPNAGAYAWKGGLQEGGRIGDMFAYKQLGIYSTDEEAAAGPKDMLVVGTDKTKHGGDVNWLDSDGNGIIDDKDRIYMGNPYPTWTGGFTNRLNYKGFGLTIRMDYTLGHMIYNETRARVLGNFSGQNAISKAVTRSWQKQGDITDIPRYYWADQNQQSNLYRGNSHYYEKGDFLCLREISLAYNFPQSMLGKLKIASLRLHATANNLKYFTRFTGLNPEEGGTDNGRYPMPRNFIFGVQITPAF
;
A
#
# COMPACT_ATOMS: atom_id res chain seq x y z
N MET A 1 4.30 -40.24 26.22
CA MET A 1 3.96 -41.45 26.99
C MET A 1 3.23 -41.00 28.24
N LEU A 2 1.89 -41.09 28.26
CA LEU A 2 1.04 -40.64 29.38
C LEU A 2 0.25 -41.86 29.87
N LEU A 3 0.39 -42.18 31.15
CA LEU A 3 -0.44 -43.15 31.86
C LEU A 3 -1.84 -42.55 32.07
N VAL A 4 -2.87 -43.34 31.74
CA VAL A 4 -4.27 -43.08 32.06
C VAL A 4 -4.67 -44.00 33.21
N LEU A 5 -5.17 -43.44 34.31
CA LEU A 5 -5.89 -44.16 35.37
C LEU A 5 -7.36 -43.70 35.32
N PRO A 6 -8.35 -44.61 35.31
CA PRO A 6 -9.75 -44.23 35.41
C PRO A 6 -10.17 -44.21 36.89
N GLY A 7 -10.54 -43.02 37.38
CA GLY A 7 -11.31 -42.87 38.62
C GLY A 7 -12.77 -42.61 38.26
N ASN A 8 -13.66 -43.53 38.62
CA ASN A 8 -15.11 -43.31 38.58
C ASN A 8 -15.49 -42.23 39.59
N ALA A 9 -16.09 -41.13 39.13
CA ALA A 9 -16.76 -40.16 39.98
C ALA A 9 -18.27 -40.26 39.72
N ASP A 10 -19.02 -40.59 40.78
CA ASP A 10 -20.48 -40.57 40.79
C ASP A 10 -21.00 -39.18 40.40
N VAL A 11 -21.90 -39.16 39.42
CA VAL A 11 -22.59 -37.95 38.97
C VAL A 11 -23.76 -37.69 39.92
N ILE A 12 -23.58 -36.75 40.85
CA ILE A 12 -24.70 -36.12 41.54
C ILE A 12 -25.35 -35.14 40.55
N ALA A 13 -26.59 -35.44 40.14
CA ALA A 13 -27.40 -34.53 39.33
C ALA A 13 -27.77 -33.29 40.15
N GLN A 14 -27.12 -32.16 39.85
CA GLN A 14 -27.46 -30.87 40.45
C GLN A 14 -28.74 -30.33 39.80
N GLN A 15 -29.78 -30.08 40.60
CA GLN A 15 -31.05 -29.54 40.11
C GLN A 15 -30.85 -28.17 39.44
N SER A 16 -31.19 -28.08 38.14
CA SER A 16 -31.18 -26.82 37.39
C SER A 16 -32.37 -25.96 37.82
N ARG A 17 -32.13 -24.70 38.21
CA ARG A 17 -33.19 -23.72 38.50
C ARG A 17 -33.33 -22.71 37.36
N LYS A 18 -34.58 -22.35 37.05
CA LYS A 18 -34.91 -21.40 35.99
C LYS A 18 -34.88 -19.98 36.54
N ILE A 19 -34.06 -19.13 35.95
CA ILE A 19 -34.03 -17.68 36.18
C ILE A 19 -34.71 -17.01 35.00
N SER A 20 -35.52 -16.00 35.29
CA SER A 20 -36.12 -15.11 34.29
C SER A 20 -35.83 -13.66 34.64
N GLY A 21 -36.11 -12.73 33.74
CA GLY A 21 -35.95 -11.31 34.02
C GLY A 21 -36.13 -10.47 32.79
N LYS A 22 -36.07 -9.15 32.96
CA LYS A 22 -36.23 -8.16 31.91
C LYS A 22 -34.95 -7.37 31.73
N VAL A 23 -34.49 -7.24 30.49
CA VAL A 23 -33.39 -6.34 30.14
C VAL A 23 -33.98 -5.06 29.59
N THR A 24 -33.58 -3.94 30.17
CA THR A 24 -34.04 -2.60 29.78
C THR A 24 -32.86 -1.67 29.52
N ASP A 25 -33.10 -0.57 28.81
CA ASP A 25 -32.11 0.51 28.65
C ASP A 25 -32.15 1.48 29.83
N GLU A 26 -31.29 2.50 29.83
CA GLU A 26 -31.20 3.52 30.91
C GLU A 26 -32.51 4.28 31.18
N LYS A 27 -33.49 4.25 30.26
CA LYS A 27 -34.81 4.87 30.39
C LYS A 27 -35.91 3.88 30.79
N ASN A 28 -35.54 2.64 31.14
CA ASN A 28 -36.43 1.53 31.48
C ASN A 28 -37.25 0.98 30.28
N GLU A 29 -36.83 1.25 29.04
CA GLU A 29 -37.46 0.64 27.86
C GLU A 29 -36.91 -0.78 27.62
N PRO A 30 -37.76 -1.75 27.22
CA PRO A 30 -37.32 -3.12 26.98
C PRO A 30 -36.33 -3.25 25.82
N LEU A 31 -35.28 -4.05 26.01
CA LEU A 31 -34.26 -4.31 24.99
C LEU A 31 -34.43 -5.72 24.40
N PRO A 32 -34.96 -5.86 23.17
CA PRO A 32 -35.11 -7.15 22.51
C PRO A 32 -33.82 -7.64 21.84
N GLY A 33 -33.54 -8.95 21.91
CA GLY A 33 -32.38 -9.58 21.29
C GLY A 33 -31.05 -9.43 22.05
N VAL A 34 -31.08 -9.04 23.32
CA VAL A 34 -29.93 -9.09 24.23
C VAL A 34 -29.52 -10.54 24.43
N ASN A 35 -28.25 -10.85 24.20
CA ASN A 35 -27.71 -12.17 24.47
C ASN A 35 -27.41 -12.32 25.97
N VAL A 36 -28.06 -13.27 26.63
CA VAL A 36 -27.93 -13.59 28.05
C VAL A 36 -27.25 -14.94 28.19
N GLN A 37 -26.03 -14.96 28.70
CA GLN A 37 -25.22 -16.18 28.78
C GLN A 37 -24.84 -16.51 30.21
N LEU A 38 -24.94 -17.78 30.60
CA LEU A 38 -24.36 -18.26 31.86
C LEU A 38 -22.83 -18.26 31.74
N LYS A 39 -22.16 -17.50 32.59
CA LYS A 39 -20.71 -17.30 32.56
C LYS A 39 -20.00 -18.65 32.68
N GLY A 40 -19.11 -18.91 31.73
CA GLY A 40 -18.34 -20.15 31.70
C GLY A 40 -19.12 -21.36 31.19
N THR A 41 -20.30 -21.20 30.56
CA THR A 41 -21.02 -22.26 29.83
C THR A 41 -21.54 -21.78 28.47
N THR A 42 -22.04 -22.70 27.63
CA THR A 42 -22.77 -22.41 26.38
C THR A 42 -24.27 -22.27 26.61
N THR A 43 -24.74 -22.44 27.85
CA THR A 43 -26.13 -22.22 28.23
C THR A 43 -26.42 -20.73 28.14
N GLY A 44 -27.27 -20.35 27.19
CA GLY A 44 -27.63 -18.98 26.93
C GLY A 44 -29.07 -18.88 26.47
N SER A 45 -29.59 -17.67 26.55
CA SER A 45 -30.91 -17.27 26.09
C SER A 45 -30.78 -15.90 25.43
N SER A 46 -31.84 -15.46 24.76
CA SER A 46 -31.91 -14.08 24.25
C SER A 46 -33.21 -13.45 24.73
N THR A 47 -33.20 -12.14 24.92
CA THR A 47 -34.43 -11.43 25.27
C THR A 47 -35.42 -11.41 24.10
N ASP A 48 -36.71 -11.53 24.40
CA ASP A 48 -37.82 -11.39 23.46
C ASP A 48 -38.18 -9.92 23.18
N VAL A 49 -39.29 -9.67 22.46
CA VAL A 49 -39.76 -8.32 22.09
C VAL A 49 -40.04 -7.41 23.28
N ASP A 50 -40.41 -7.99 24.43
CA ASP A 50 -40.68 -7.27 25.66
C ASP A 50 -39.43 -7.17 26.54
N GLY A 51 -38.24 -7.54 26.02
CA GLY A 51 -36.99 -7.54 26.76
C GLY A 51 -36.89 -8.66 27.79
N SER A 52 -37.81 -9.63 27.79
CA SER A 52 -37.84 -10.71 28.78
C SER A 52 -36.95 -11.86 28.35
N TYR A 53 -36.23 -12.48 29.28
CA TYR A 53 -35.42 -13.67 29.04
C TYR A 53 -35.72 -14.75 30.08
N SER A 54 -35.35 -15.99 29.74
CA SER A 54 -35.25 -17.04 30.74
C SER A 54 -34.12 -18.02 30.43
N ILE A 55 -33.39 -18.41 31.48
CA ILE A 55 -32.19 -19.23 31.41
C ILE A 55 -32.11 -20.17 32.61
N ASN A 56 -31.65 -21.41 32.39
CA ASN A 56 -31.42 -22.37 33.48
C ASN A 56 -30.00 -22.20 34.03
N VAL A 57 -29.88 -22.11 35.36
CA VAL A 57 -28.60 -22.05 36.07
C VAL A 57 -28.46 -23.23 37.02
N THR A 58 -27.22 -23.67 37.25
CA THR A 58 -26.90 -24.86 38.04
C THR A 58 -26.24 -24.55 39.39
N SER A 59 -26.01 -23.27 39.72
CA SER A 59 -25.38 -22.83 40.98
C SER A 59 -25.92 -21.48 41.44
N ASP A 60 -25.86 -21.21 42.75
CA ASP A 60 -26.21 -19.93 43.37
C ASP A 60 -25.15 -18.85 43.16
N ASP A 61 -23.90 -19.25 42.91
CA ASP A 61 -22.78 -18.36 42.58
C ASP A 61 -22.67 -18.07 41.07
N ALA A 62 -23.60 -18.60 40.28
CA ALA A 62 -23.67 -18.37 38.85
C ALA A 62 -23.68 -16.86 38.53
N ARG A 63 -23.01 -16.50 37.43
CA ARG A 63 -22.97 -15.13 36.88
C ARG A 63 -23.57 -15.17 35.48
N LEU A 64 -24.42 -14.21 35.16
CA LEU A 64 -25.02 -14.03 33.84
C LEU A 64 -24.31 -12.86 33.14
N ILE A 65 -23.97 -13.05 31.86
CA ILE A 65 -23.38 -12.02 31.00
C ILE A 65 -24.46 -11.56 30.03
N PHE A 66 -24.76 -10.27 30.07
CA PHE A 66 -25.70 -9.60 29.18
C PHE A 66 -24.89 -8.83 28.15
N SER A 67 -25.10 -9.12 26.86
CA SER A 67 -24.38 -8.46 25.78
C SER A 67 -25.35 -8.08 24.66
N PHE A 68 -25.24 -6.85 24.19
CA PHE A 68 -26.07 -6.32 23.11
C PHE A 68 -25.26 -5.32 22.29
N ILE A 69 -25.41 -5.37 20.97
CA ILE A 69 -24.62 -4.53 20.07
C ILE A 69 -24.99 -3.06 20.32
N GLY A 70 -23.98 -2.22 20.57
CA GLY A 70 -24.18 -0.81 20.93
C GLY A 70 -24.40 -0.56 22.42
N TYR A 71 -24.24 -1.57 23.28
CA TYR A 71 -24.33 -1.48 24.74
C TYR A 71 -23.14 -2.16 25.42
N LYS A 72 -22.72 -1.63 26.58
CA LYS A 72 -21.64 -2.21 27.38
C LYS A 72 -22.10 -3.57 27.90
N SER A 73 -21.30 -4.61 27.68
CA SER A 73 -21.61 -5.93 28.23
C SER A 73 -21.54 -5.89 29.75
N GLN A 74 -22.55 -6.44 30.41
CA GLN A 74 -22.68 -6.39 31.86
C GLN A 74 -22.71 -7.79 32.45
N GLU A 75 -21.90 -8.03 33.48
CA GLU A 75 -21.90 -9.26 34.25
C GLU A 75 -22.71 -9.05 35.55
N VAL A 76 -23.70 -9.91 35.78
CA VAL A 76 -24.61 -9.80 36.93
C VAL A 76 -24.67 -11.14 37.66
N ALA A 77 -24.69 -11.12 38.99
CA ALA A 77 -24.92 -12.31 39.80
C ALA A 77 -26.32 -12.89 39.55
N ALA A 78 -26.41 -14.19 39.30
CA ALA A 78 -27.69 -14.90 39.27
C ALA A 78 -28.40 -14.81 40.64
N GLY A 79 -27.64 -14.80 41.74
CA GLY A 79 -28.15 -14.66 43.11
C GLY A 79 -29.10 -15.79 43.51
N LYS A 80 -29.74 -15.72 44.69
CA LYS A 80 -30.73 -16.74 45.12
C LYS A 80 -32.14 -16.54 44.57
N GLY A 81 -32.41 -15.38 43.97
CA GLY A 81 -33.73 -15.03 43.41
C GLY A 81 -34.02 -15.74 42.08
N SER A 82 -35.31 -15.84 41.73
CA SER A 82 -35.79 -16.38 40.45
C SER A 82 -35.89 -15.31 39.35
N VAL A 83 -35.79 -14.03 39.71
CA VAL A 83 -35.91 -12.88 38.80
C VAL A 83 -34.67 -12.00 38.89
N VAL A 84 -34.06 -11.68 37.74
CA VAL A 84 -32.89 -10.78 37.63
C VAL A 84 -33.13 -9.80 36.50
N ASP A 85 -33.49 -8.56 36.83
CA ASP A 85 -33.63 -7.49 35.84
C ASP A 85 -32.31 -6.75 35.66
N VAL A 86 -31.99 -6.38 34.41
CA VAL A 86 -30.71 -5.75 34.06
C VAL A 86 -30.94 -4.51 33.22
N LYS A 87 -30.23 -3.44 33.56
CA LYS A 87 -30.25 -2.17 32.83
C LYS A 87 -28.96 -2.02 32.03
N LEU A 88 -29.02 -2.21 30.72
CA LEU A 88 -27.84 -2.06 29.86
C LEU A 88 -27.60 -0.60 29.51
N VAL A 89 -26.34 -0.18 29.62
CA VAL A 89 -25.86 1.16 29.29
C VAL A 89 -25.36 1.17 27.85
N ALA A 90 -25.77 2.16 27.05
CA ALA A 90 -25.31 2.27 25.67
C ALA A 90 -23.78 2.51 25.61
N ASP A 91 -23.10 1.80 24.72
CA ASP A 91 -21.65 1.88 24.52
C ASP A 91 -21.32 3.02 23.55
N ILE A 92 -21.42 4.25 24.05
CA ILE A 92 -21.25 5.49 23.25
C ILE A 92 -20.04 6.32 23.71
N SER A 93 -19.17 5.78 24.57
CA SER A 93 -18.02 6.55 25.08
C SER A 93 -16.75 6.29 24.28
N VAL A 94 -16.45 7.17 23.32
CA VAL A 94 -15.13 7.27 22.67
C VAL A 94 -14.01 7.53 23.71
N LEU A 95 -14.36 8.12 24.85
CA LEU A 95 -13.43 8.54 25.90
C LEU A 95 -12.90 7.36 26.74
N ASP A 96 -13.68 6.27 26.84
CA ASP A 96 -13.30 5.04 27.55
C ASP A 96 -12.40 4.12 26.70
N GLU A 97 -12.22 4.44 25.42
CA GLU A 97 -11.35 3.66 24.53
C GLU A 97 -9.91 3.64 25.06
N VAL A 98 -9.36 2.44 25.19
CA VAL A 98 -7.95 2.25 25.55
C VAL A 98 -7.10 2.26 24.29
N VAL A 99 -6.03 3.06 24.34
CA VAL A 99 -4.99 3.16 23.31
C VAL A 99 -3.63 2.80 23.91
N VAL A 100 -2.74 2.28 23.06
CA VAL A 100 -1.37 1.91 23.41
C VAL A 100 -0.48 3.11 23.14
N VAL A 101 0.31 3.49 24.13
CA VAL A 101 1.25 4.61 24.03
C VAL A 101 2.60 4.17 24.57
N GLY A 102 3.53 3.86 23.65
CA GLY A 102 4.84 3.32 24.03
C GLY A 102 4.73 1.91 24.60
N TYR A 103 5.18 1.74 25.84
CA TYR A 103 5.20 0.44 26.54
C TYR A 103 4.01 0.28 27.52
N GLY A 104 2.98 1.12 27.41
CA GLY A 104 1.81 1.14 28.29
C GLY A 104 0.51 1.43 27.56
N THR A 105 -0.60 1.44 28.31
CA THR A 105 -1.94 1.72 27.79
C THR A 105 -2.58 2.88 28.56
N GLN A 106 -3.37 3.71 27.88
CA GLN A 106 -4.06 4.86 28.46
C GLN A 106 -5.47 4.99 27.89
N SER A 107 -6.39 5.53 28.68
CA SER A 107 -7.72 5.89 28.17
C SER A 107 -7.62 7.11 27.27
N ARG A 108 -8.45 7.18 26.23
CA ARG A 108 -8.50 8.32 25.31
C ARG A 108 -8.77 9.65 26.02
N GLU A 109 -9.56 9.61 27.10
CA GLU A 109 -9.79 10.74 28.00
C GLU A 109 -8.50 11.33 28.59
N THR A 110 -7.46 10.53 28.81
CA THR A 110 -6.20 10.95 29.46
C THR A 110 -5.02 11.15 28.50
N VAL A 111 -5.17 10.78 27.22
CA VAL A 111 -4.12 10.97 26.21
C VAL A 111 -4.05 12.42 25.72
N THR A 112 -2.86 12.98 25.65
CA THR A 112 -2.62 14.39 25.24
C THR A 112 -2.14 14.53 23.79
N THR A 113 -1.77 13.43 23.13
CA THR A 113 -1.18 13.41 21.79
C THR A 113 -2.19 13.00 20.71
N SER A 114 -1.82 13.14 19.44
CA SER A 114 -2.67 12.67 18.33
C SER A 114 -2.41 11.20 17.99
N ILE A 115 -3.44 10.37 18.17
CA ILE A 115 -3.45 8.93 17.93
C ILE A 115 -4.71 8.58 17.15
N ALA A 116 -4.57 7.82 16.08
CA ALA A 116 -5.69 7.27 15.34
C ALA A 116 -5.69 5.74 15.47
N LYS A 117 -6.86 5.13 15.61
CA LYS A 117 -7.02 3.68 15.77
C LYS A 117 -7.90 3.15 14.65
N LEU A 118 -7.44 2.09 14.00
CA LEU A 118 -8.19 1.43 12.93
C LEU A 118 -9.40 0.72 13.53
N ASP A 119 -10.57 0.97 12.95
CA ASP A 119 -11.75 0.16 13.20
C ASP A 119 -11.59 -1.23 12.56
N THR A 120 -11.31 -2.25 13.37
CA THR A 120 -11.01 -3.61 12.91
C THR A 120 -12.15 -4.27 12.12
N ARG A 121 -13.37 -3.72 12.16
CA ARG A 121 -14.49 -4.16 11.30
C ARG A 121 -14.16 -4.09 9.81
N VAL A 122 -13.23 -3.22 9.38
CA VAL A 122 -12.80 -3.13 7.96
C VAL A 122 -12.00 -4.35 7.49
N MET A 123 -11.52 -5.18 8.42
CA MET A 123 -10.76 -6.41 8.14
C MET A 123 -11.62 -7.68 8.19
N GLN A 124 -12.90 -7.57 8.57
CA GLN A 124 -13.77 -8.74 8.76
C GLN A 124 -14.29 -9.36 7.46
N ASN A 125 -14.40 -8.57 6.38
CA ASN A 125 -15.15 -8.93 5.17
C ASN A 125 -14.31 -9.01 3.89
N VAL A 126 -13.05 -8.58 3.98
CA VAL A 126 -12.13 -8.46 2.85
C VAL A 126 -10.88 -9.24 3.20
N THR A 127 -10.49 -10.15 2.32
CA THR A 127 -9.20 -10.83 2.40
C THR A 127 -8.10 -9.85 2.00
N TYR A 128 -7.19 -9.58 2.94
CA TYR A 128 -5.99 -8.80 2.68
C TYR A 128 -4.75 -9.70 2.74
N ALA A 129 -3.98 -9.74 1.65
CA ALA A 129 -2.66 -10.37 1.68
C ALA A 129 -1.71 -9.58 2.60
N ASN A 130 -1.82 -8.25 2.61
CA ASN A 130 -1.08 -7.35 3.49
C ASN A 130 -2.04 -6.54 4.38
N PRO A 131 -1.93 -6.61 5.72
CA PRO A 131 -2.83 -5.88 6.61
C PRO A 131 -2.75 -4.34 6.46
N ALA A 132 -1.62 -3.79 5.99
CA ALA A 132 -1.47 -2.35 5.79
C ALA A 132 -2.49 -1.78 4.78
N SER A 133 -3.01 -2.60 3.86
CA SER A 133 -4.04 -2.17 2.89
C SER A 133 -5.37 -1.82 3.57
N ALA A 134 -5.63 -2.33 4.78
CA ALA A 134 -6.83 -2.00 5.56
C ALA A 134 -6.82 -0.55 6.07
N LEU A 135 -5.64 0.09 6.13
CA LEU A 135 -5.48 1.48 6.54
C LEU A 135 -5.89 2.47 5.44
N GLN A 136 -6.14 1.99 4.23
CA GLN A 136 -6.46 2.84 3.08
C GLN A 136 -7.82 3.53 3.24
N GLY A 137 -7.77 4.87 3.36
CA GLY A 137 -8.94 5.73 3.52
C GLY A 137 -9.63 5.63 4.88
N THR A 138 -9.04 4.95 5.87
CA THR A 138 -9.64 4.72 7.18
C THR A 138 -8.98 5.54 8.28
N VAL A 139 -7.74 6.01 8.08
CA VAL A 139 -6.96 6.74 9.07
C VAL A 139 -6.59 8.13 8.55
N PRO A 140 -6.93 9.23 9.24
CA PRO A 140 -6.50 10.58 8.85
C PRO A 140 -4.99 10.75 9.01
N GLY A 141 -4.39 11.56 8.13
CA GLY A 141 -2.97 11.86 8.09
C GLY A 141 -2.15 10.82 7.33
N LEU A 142 -2.76 9.71 6.92
CA LEU A 142 -2.08 8.57 6.32
C LEU A 142 -2.46 8.42 4.85
N ARG A 143 -1.46 8.54 3.97
CA ARG A 143 -1.58 8.20 2.55
C ARG A 143 -1.16 6.74 2.35
N VAL A 144 -2.13 5.89 2.02
CA VAL A 144 -1.92 4.48 1.69
C VAL A 144 -2.24 4.27 0.22
N GLN A 145 -1.25 3.89 -0.59
CA GLN A 145 -1.38 3.76 -2.04
C GLN A 145 -1.07 2.32 -2.47
N SER A 146 -1.99 1.72 -3.21
CA SER A 146 -1.81 0.42 -3.86
C SER A 146 -1.24 0.65 -5.25
N THR A 147 0.09 0.51 -5.37
CA THR A 147 0.81 0.74 -6.65
C THR A 147 0.74 -0.47 -7.59
N SER A 148 0.37 -1.64 -7.07
CA SER A 148 0.27 -2.90 -7.79
C SER A 148 -0.91 -3.75 -7.31
N GLY A 149 -1.62 -4.38 -8.24
CA GLY A 149 -2.67 -5.37 -7.94
C GLY A 149 -2.18 -6.82 -7.84
N GLN A 150 -0.86 -7.03 -7.89
CA GLN A 150 -0.26 -8.36 -7.80
C GLN A 150 -0.44 -8.92 -6.37
N PRO A 151 -0.86 -10.19 -6.22
CA PRO A 151 -1.02 -10.79 -4.89
C PRO A 151 0.26 -10.73 -4.07
N GLY A 152 0.12 -10.42 -2.77
CA GLY A 152 1.26 -10.32 -1.84
C GLY A 152 2.01 -8.98 -1.87
N GLU A 153 1.80 -8.11 -2.86
CA GLU A 153 2.44 -6.80 -2.90
C GLU A 153 1.99 -5.90 -1.75
N ARG A 154 2.95 -5.16 -1.19
CA ARG A 154 2.71 -4.24 -0.08
C ARG A 154 2.27 -2.86 -0.58
N PRO A 155 1.29 -2.22 0.08
CA PRO A 155 0.95 -0.84 -0.23
C PRO A 155 2.04 0.12 0.27
N ARG A 156 2.16 1.27 -0.37
CA ARG A 156 3.00 2.38 0.09
C ARG A 156 2.26 3.14 1.19
N VAL A 157 2.87 3.29 2.36
CA VAL A 157 2.28 3.99 3.52
C VAL A 157 3.13 5.20 3.88
N ILE A 158 2.52 6.39 3.85
CA ILE A 158 3.20 7.66 4.10
C ILE A 158 2.37 8.48 5.09
N LEU A 159 2.97 8.86 6.22
CA LEU A 159 2.34 9.73 7.20
C LEU A 159 2.73 11.20 6.95
N ARG A 160 1.72 12.09 6.93
CA ARG A 160 1.89 13.56 6.91
C ARG A 160 2.84 14.06 5.81
N GLY A 161 2.83 13.39 4.66
CA GLY A 161 3.63 13.74 3.47
C GLY A 161 5.09 13.28 3.47
N GLY A 162 5.53 12.50 4.47
CA GLY A 162 6.92 12.03 4.55
C GLY A 162 7.92 13.08 5.05
N THR A 163 9.19 12.70 5.18
CA THR A 163 10.25 13.57 5.73
C THR A 163 11.45 13.72 4.78
N SER A 164 11.49 13.01 3.65
CA SER A 164 12.62 13.05 2.71
C SER A 164 12.42 14.05 1.57
N ILE A 165 13.48 14.81 1.24
CA ILE A 165 13.55 15.67 0.04
C ILE A 165 13.74 14.83 -1.23
N ASN A 166 14.67 13.87 -1.20
CA ASN A 166 15.08 13.10 -2.38
C ASN A 166 14.09 11.98 -2.73
N ASN A 167 13.39 11.44 -1.73
CA ASN A 167 12.40 10.39 -1.94
C ASN A 167 11.19 10.55 -1.00
N PRO A 168 10.29 11.52 -1.25
CA PRO A 168 9.11 11.75 -0.40
C PRO A 168 8.24 10.50 -0.26
N ASN A 169 8.17 9.69 -1.32
CA ASN A 169 7.41 8.44 -1.37
C ASN A 169 8.12 7.23 -0.73
N GLY A 170 9.35 7.40 -0.23
CA GLY A 170 10.12 6.40 0.50
C GLY A 170 10.11 6.55 2.02
N SER A 171 9.44 7.58 2.54
CA SER A 171 9.34 7.87 3.98
C SER A 171 8.34 6.95 4.69
N THR A 172 8.68 5.68 4.87
CA THR A 172 7.81 4.69 5.53
C THR A 172 7.80 4.86 7.06
N PRO A 173 6.64 4.69 7.72
CA PRO A 173 6.57 4.70 9.19
C PRO A 173 7.28 3.49 9.81
N LEU A 174 7.60 3.60 11.09
CA LEU A 174 8.07 2.46 11.89
C LEU A 174 6.90 1.54 12.23
N TYR A 175 7.08 0.23 12.08
CA TYR A 175 6.09 -0.75 12.52
C TYR A 175 6.52 -1.37 13.85
N VAL A 176 5.60 -1.49 14.80
CA VAL A 176 5.83 -2.13 16.09
C VAL A 176 4.75 -3.19 16.29
N VAL A 177 5.16 -4.46 16.34
CA VAL A 177 4.25 -5.60 16.50
C VAL A 177 4.51 -6.25 17.86
N ASP A 178 3.53 -6.19 18.75
CA ASP A 178 3.63 -6.70 20.13
C ASP A 178 4.89 -6.23 20.89
N GLY A 179 5.30 -4.98 20.64
CA GLY A 179 6.47 -4.34 21.25
C GLY A 179 7.79 -4.53 20.48
N VAL A 180 7.79 -5.28 19.38
CA VAL A 180 8.99 -5.54 18.56
C VAL A 180 9.00 -4.66 17.31
N ILE A 181 10.13 -4.00 17.06
CA ILE A 181 10.31 -3.14 15.88
C ILE A 181 10.43 -4.00 14.61
N ARG A 182 9.73 -3.60 13.54
CA ARG A 182 9.78 -4.22 12.21
C ARG A 182 9.88 -3.18 11.09
N SER A 183 10.35 -3.62 9.93
CA SER A 183 10.39 -2.82 8.69
C SER A 183 9.02 -2.66 8.01
N ASP A 184 8.10 -3.58 8.28
CA ASP A 184 6.82 -3.73 7.57
C ASP A 184 5.82 -4.56 8.40
N MET A 185 4.60 -4.68 7.87
CA MET A 185 3.55 -5.58 8.37
C MET A 185 3.45 -6.87 7.54
N ASP A 186 4.48 -7.18 6.75
CA ASP A 186 4.42 -8.31 5.83
C ASP A 186 4.34 -9.62 6.61
N HIS A 187 3.63 -10.57 6.02
CA HIS A 187 3.45 -11.93 6.55
C HIS A 187 2.71 -12.03 7.89
N ILE A 188 2.12 -10.94 8.40
CA ILE A 188 1.16 -10.99 9.51
C ILE A 188 -0.21 -11.36 8.96
N ASN A 189 -0.88 -12.29 9.61
CA ASN A 189 -2.24 -12.65 9.25
C ASN A 189 -3.23 -11.60 9.80
N PRO A 190 -4.04 -10.93 8.94
CA PRO A 190 -5.05 -9.99 9.42
C PRO A 190 -6.03 -10.57 10.45
N ALA A 191 -6.32 -11.87 10.37
CA ALA A 191 -7.23 -12.53 11.30
C ALA A 191 -6.70 -12.63 12.73
N ASP A 192 -5.38 -12.49 12.92
CA ASP A 192 -4.71 -12.56 14.23
C ASP A 192 -4.48 -11.17 14.86
N ILE A 193 -4.84 -10.10 14.17
CA ILE A 193 -4.69 -8.72 14.65
C ILE A 193 -5.87 -8.36 15.57
N GLU A 194 -5.56 -7.83 16.75
CA GLU A 194 -6.53 -7.29 17.72
C GLU A 194 -6.74 -5.78 17.51
N SER A 195 -5.65 -5.03 17.29
CA SER A 195 -5.74 -3.59 17.03
C SER A 195 -4.59 -3.09 16.16
N ILE A 196 -4.87 -2.02 15.40
CA ILE A 196 -3.83 -1.23 14.70
C ILE A 196 -4.01 0.23 15.10
N GLN A 197 -2.93 0.86 15.52
CA GLN A 197 -2.91 2.25 15.98
C GLN A 197 -1.81 3.01 15.24
N VAL A 198 -2.07 4.26 14.90
CA VAL A 198 -1.13 5.15 14.22
C VAL A 198 -0.82 6.32 15.14
N LEU A 199 0.42 6.37 15.59
CA LEU A 199 0.96 7.50 16.34
C LEU A 199 1.47 8.55 15.35
N LYS A 200 0.78 9.70 15.32
CA LYS A 200 1.01 10.75 14.31
C LYS A 200 1.91 11.88 14.81
N ASP A 201 2.07 11.97 16.12
CA ASP A 201 2.68 13.11 16.81
C ASP A 201 4.05 12.75 17.39
N ALA A 202 5.00 13.68 17.29
CA ALA A 202 6.36 13.50 17.76
C ALA A 202 6.42 13.23 19.27
N ALA A 203 5.54 13.87 20.04
CA ALA A 203 5.50 13.69 21.49
C ALA A 203 5.03 12.28 21.91
N SER A 204 4.31 11.53 21.07
CA SER A 204 3.95 10.13 21.34
C SER A 204 4.91 9.13 20.72
N THR A 205 5.54 9.46 19.60
CA THR A 205 6.47 8.58 18.89
C THR A 205 7.89 8.61 19.43
N SER A 206 8.29 9.69 20.11
CA SER A 206 9.62 9.87 20.71
C SER A 206 10.05 8.71 21.62
N ILE A 207 9.11 8.04 22.27
CA ILE A 207 9.41 6.88 23.13
C ILE A 207 9.94 5.67 22.34
N TYR A 208 9.57 5.52 21.07
CA TYR A 208 10.09 4.50 20.15
C TYR A 208 11.40 4.92 19.47
N GLY A 209 11.88 6.13 19.78
CA GLY A 209 13.22 6.60 19.45
C GLY A 209 13.40 7.04 18.01
N SER A 210 14.66 6.97 17.61
CA SER A 210 15.22 7.66 16.45
C SER A 210 14.91 7.05 15.08
N ARG A 211 13.91 6.17 15.02
CA ARG A 211 13.34 5.62 13.79
C ARG A 211 11.88 6.01 13.60
N ALA A 212 11.36 6.87 14.48
CA ALA A 212 9.94 7.18 14.59
C ALA A 212 9.54 8.56 14.00
N SER A 213 10.47 9.23 13.29
CA SER A 213 10.23 10.53 12.62
C SER A 213 9.11 10.48 11.58
N ASN A 214 8.97 9.33 10.92
CA ASN A 214 7.94 9.03 9.93
C ASN A 214 6.62 8.56 10.55
N GLY A 215 6.49 8.62 11.89
CA GLY A 215 5.37 8.05 12.62
C GLY A 215 5.57 6.59 12.99
N VAL A 216 4.68 6.08 13.85
CA VAL A 216 4.70 4.68 14.31
C VAL A 216 3.35 4.04 14.09
N ILE A 217 3.33 2.85 13.50
CA ILE A 217 2.15 1.99 13.39
C ILE A 217 2.33 0.84 14.38
N ILE A 218 1.50 0.84 15.43
CA ILE A 218 1.48 -0.18 16.47
C ILE A 218 0.44 -1.23 16.09
N VAL A 219 0.84 -2.49 16.15
CA VAL A 219 -0.01 -3.65 15.92
C VAL A 219 0.03 -4.52 17.17
N GLU A 220 -1.15 -4.80 17.72
CA GLU A 220 -1.29 -5.80 18.77
C GLU A 220 -1.98 -7.04 18.18
N THR A 221 -1.42 -8.21 18.47
CA THR A 221 -2.04 -9.49 18.10
C THR A 221 -2.97 -9.99 19.20
N LYS A 222 -3.94 -10.83 18.83
CA LYS A 222 -4.94 -11.40 19.74
C LYS A 222 -4.27 -12.13 20.90
N SER A 223 -4.60 -11.74 22.13
CA SER A 223 -4.15 -12.44 23.34
C SER A 223 -5.22 -13.40 23.86
N GLY A 224 -4.82 -14.36 24.69
CA GLY A 224 -5.76 -15.26 25.35
C GLY A 224 -6.70 -14.52 26.31
N LYS A 225 -7.97 -14.93 26.34
CA LYS A 225 -8.98 -14.46 27.31
C LYS A 225 -9.24 -15.56 28.34
N SER A 226 -9.50 -15.18 29.58
CA SER A 226 -9.93 -16.16 30.59
C SER A 226 -11.33 -16.67 30.24
N GLY A 227 -11.55 -17.97 30.37
CA GLY A 227 -12.80 -18.62 30.01
C GLY A 227 -12.60 -19.92 29.22
N ARG A 228 -13.73 -20.54 28.85
CA ARG A 228 -13.70 -21.76 28.05
C ARG A 228 -13.01 -21.53 26.72
N MET A 229 -12.42 -22.61 26.21
CA MET A 229 -11.82 -22.63 24.88
C MET A 229 -12.85 -22.25 23.82
N GLN A 230 -12.53 -21.24 23.02
CA GLN A 230 -13.27 -20.83 21.84
C GLN A 230 -12.46 -21.19 20.59
N VAL A 231 -13.10 -21.89 19.65
CA VAL A 231 -12.53 -22.19 18.33
C VAL A 231 -13.36 -21.45 17.29
N SER A 232 -12.70 -20.70 16.40
CA SER A 232 -13.36 -20.05 15.27
C SER A 232 -12.64 -20.40 13.98
N TYR A 233 -13.43 -20.75 12.97
CA TYR A 233 -12.95 -20.98 11.61
C TYR A 233 -13.58 -19.96 10.67
N ASN A 234 -12.74 -19.35 9.83
CA ASN A 234 -13.15 -18.41 8.80
C ASN A 234 -12.60 -18.88 7.44
N TYR A 235 -13.46 -18.86 6.43
CA TYR A 235 -13.11 -19.17 5.05
C TYR A 235 -13.65 -18.11 4.11
N ASN A 236 -12.78 -17.56 3.25
CA ASN A 236 -13.15 -16.65 2.18
C ASN A 236 -12.73 -17.22 0.81
N LEU A 237 -13.66 -17.25 -0.13
CA LEU A 237 -13.41 -17.48 -1.55
C LEU A 237 -13.50 -16.15 -2.30
N THR A 238 -12.41 -15.73 -2.93
CA THR A 238 -12.40 -14.53 -3.77
C THR A 238 -12.28 -14.91 -5.25
N SER A 239 -13.14 -14.33 -6.08
CA SER A 239 -12.99 -14.31 -7.54
C SER A 239 -12.53 -12.92 -7.99
N SER A 240 -11.36 -12.88 -8.63
CA SER A 240 -10.69 -11.64 -9.05
C SER A 240 -10.67 -11.55 -10.57
N LYS A 241 -10.92 -10.35 -11.11
CA LYS A 241 -10.78 -10.05 -12.54
C LYS A 241 -10.13 -8.68 -12.76
N VAL A 242 -9.50 -8.49 -13.91
CA VAL A 242 -8.94 -7.18 -14.30
C VAL A 242 -10.04 -6.10 -14.30
N GLY A 243 -9.73 -4.93 -13.72
CA GLY A 243 -10.72 -3.86 -13.56
C GLY A 243 -10.98 -3.05 -14.84
N LYS A 244 -9.93 -2.78 -15.62
CA LYS A 244 -9.96 -1.99 -16.86
C LYS A 244 -8.82 -2.47 -17.77
N LEU A 245 -9.04 -2.40 -19.08
CA LEU A 245 -8.03 -2.63 -20.13
C LEU A 245 -7.82 -1.34 -20.92
N TYR A 246 -6.72 -1.25 -21.67
CA TYR A 246 -6.50 -0.15 -22.60
C TYR A 246 -7.40 -0.27 -23.82
N GLU A 247 -7.88 0.87 -24.33
CA GLU A 247 -8.67 0.96 -25.56
C GLU A 247 -7.74 1.02 -26.77
N LEU A 248 -7.40 -0.16 -27.29
CA LEU A 248 -6.60 -0.32 -28.51
C LEU A 248 -7.51 -0.39 -29.74
N ALA A 249 -6.98 0.00 -30.91
CA ALA A 249 -7.65 -0.17 -32.19
C ALA A 249 -7.90 -1.66 -32.50
N ASP A 250 -8.73 -1.98 -33.48
CA ASP A 250 -8.72 -3.34 -34.04
C ASP A 250 -7.67 -3.46 -35.16
N ALA A 251 -7.41 -4.68 -35.61
CA ALA A 251 -6.35 -4.93 -36.60
C ALA A 251 -6.58 -4.20 -37.95
N LYS A 252 -7.84 -3.95 -38.34
CA LYS A 252 -8.19 -3.23 -39.56
C LYS A 252 -7.79 -1.77 -39.45
N ASP A 253 -8.25 -1.11 -38.38
CA ASP A 253 -7.87 0.27 -38.08
C ASP A 253 -6.36 0.37 -37.88
N PHE A 254 -5.74 -0.59 -37.19
CA PHE A 254 -4.30 -0.62 -37.01
C PHE A 254 -3.53 -0.63 -38.32
N ILE A 255 -3.85 -1.55 -39.24
CA ILE A 255 -3.18 -1.61 -40.54
C ILE A 255 -3.44 -0.33 -41.33
N LYS A 256 -4.68 0.16 -41.34
CA LYS A 256 -5.05 1.40 -42.03
C LYS A 256 -4.17 2.56 -41.60
N PHE A 257 -4.16 2.87 -40.29
CA PHE A 257 -3.42 4.01 -39.76
C PHE A 257 -1.91 3.77 -39.77
N MET A 258 -1.43 2.54 -39.59
CA MET A 258 0.00 2.24 -39.69
C MET A 258 0.52 2.51 -41.11
N ARG A 259 -0.18 2.06 -42.15
CA ARG A 259 0.22 2.29 -43.55
C ARG A 259 0.12 3.77 -43.93
N LEU A 260 -0.96 4.44 -43.55
CA LEU A 260 -1.09 5.90 -43.74
C LEU A 260 0.02 6.67 -43.01
N GLY A 261 0.37 6.27 -41.78
CA GLY A 261 1.44 6.91 -41.01
C GLY A 261 2.84 6.69 -41.60
N ILE A 262 3.11 5.50 -42.17
CA ILE A 262 4.34 5.23 -42.93
C ILE A 262 4.41 6.15 -44.16
N ALA A 263 3.31 6.27 -44.92
CA ALA A 263 3.24 7.15 -46.08
C ALA A 263 3.43 8.63 -45.70
N ALA A 264 2.78 9.09 -44.63
CA ALA A 264 2.93 10.46 -44.12
C ALA A 264 4.37 10.76 -43.69
N SER A 265 5.03 9.82 -43.01
CA SER A 265 6.44 9.95 -42.62
C SER A 265 7.38 9.91 -43.84
N GLY A 266 6.98 9.20 -44.89
CA GLY A 266 7.70 9.11 -46.16
C GLY A 266 7.82 10.45 -46.91
N VAL A 267 6.93 11.41 -46.64
CA VAL A 267 7.00 12.77 -47.22
C VAL A 267 8.28 13.47 -46.78
N LYS A 268 8.65 13.37 -45.50
CA LYS A 268 9.85 13.99 -44.92
C LYS A 268 11.07 13.07 -45.01
N ALA A 269 10.87 11.76 -44.86
CA ALA A 269 11.92 10.75 -44.86
C ALA A 269 11.58 9.61 -45.83
N PRO A 270 11.90 9.74 -47.14
CA PRO A 270 11.52 8.77 -48.18
C PRO A 270 11.94 7.32 -47.91
N SER A 271 13.04 7.11 -47.16
CA SER A 271 13.47 5.77 -46.74
C SER A 271 12.42 5.02 -45.91
N THR A 272 11.50 5.73 -45.26
CA THR A 272 10.41 5.15 -44.46
C THR A 272 9.41 4.39 -45.34
N LEU A 273 9.27 4.74 -46.63
CA LEU A 273 8.35 4.06 -47.55
C LEU A 273 8.71 2.57 -47.76
N ALA A 274 9.98 2.19 -47.55
CA ALA A 274 10.39 0.78 -47.60
C ALA A 274 9.66 -0.10 -46.58
N PHE A 275 9.16 0.47 -45.47
CA PHE A 275 8.37 -0.28 -44.48
C PHE A 275 6.99 -0.72 -45.01
N LEU A 276 6.49 -0.17 -46.12
CA LEU A 276 5.23 -0.63 -46.71
C LEU A 276 5.33 -2.03 -47.33
N THR A 277 6.55 -2.45 -47.73
CA THR A 277 6.82 -3.70 -48.44
C THR A 277 7.72 -4.66 -47.68
N GLN A 278 8.41 -4.22 -46.62
CA GLN A 278 9.21 -5.10 -45.74
C GLN A 278 8.35 -5.98 -44.80
N ALA A 279 8.96 -7.02 -44.22
CA ALA A 279 8.35 -7.86 -43.19
C ALA A 279 8.26 -7.12 -41.84
N ASN A 280 7.17 -6.38 -41.63
CA ASN A 280 6.86 -5.69 -40.38
C ASN A 280 5.34 -5.61 -40.14
N ALA A 281 4.93 -5.01 -39.02
CA ALA A 281 3.53 -4.98 -38.59
C ALA A 281 2.52 -4.42 -39.62
N GLY A 282 2.92 -3.41 -40.40
CA GLY A 282 2.09 -2.77 -41.43
C GLY A 282 2.51 -3.07 -42.88
N GLY A 283 3.65 -3.74 -43.06
CA GLY A 283 4.22 -4.05 -44.37
C GLY A 283 3.69 -5.36 -44.97
N THR A 284 3.74 -5.50 -46.29
CA THR A 284 3.20 -6.66 -47.03
C THR A 284 4.21 -7.77 -47.28
N GLY A 285 5.47 -7.59 -46.90
CA GLY A 285 6.54 -8.58 -47.08
C GLY A 285 6.61 -9.66 -46.00
N ASN A 286 5.58 -9.81 -45.16
CA ASN A 286 5.53 -10.92 -44.22
C ASN A 286 5.31 -12.23 -44.99
N ASP A 287 5.84 -13.31 -44.43
CA ASP A 287 5.85 -14.64 -45.05
C ASP A 287 5.50 -15.66 -43.97
N LEU A 288 4.55 -16.56 -44.24
CA LEU A 288 4.14 -17.59 -43.28
C LEU A 288 5.01 -18.84 -43.36
N THR A 289 5.82 -18.99 -44.41
CA THR A 289 6.75 -20.11 -44.58
C THR A 289 8.11 -19.86 -43.92
N ASN A 290 8.51 -18.59 -43.84
CA ASN A 290 9.64 -18.12 -43.07
C ASN A 290 9.14 -17.54 -41.75
N LYS A 291 9.78 -17.80 -40.60
CA LYS A 291 9.31 -17.43 -39.25
C LYS A 291 9.16 -15.90 -39.00
N THR A 292 8.48 -15.13 -39.84
CA THR A 292 8.25 -13.69 -39.67
C THR A 292 7.38 -13.40 -38.45
N ALA A 293 7.53 -12.22 -37.86
CA ALA A 293 6.86 -11.86 -36.62
C ALA A 293 5.39 -11.42 -36.80
N PHE A 294 4.94 -11.08 -38.01
CA PHE A 294 3.64 -10.48 -38.28
C PHE A 294 2.88 -11.19 -39.41
N THR A 295 1.60 -10.87 -39.59
CA THR A 295 0.70 -11.58 -40.51
C THR A 295 0.26 -10.78 -41.74
N THR A 296 0.59 -9.49 -41.83
CA THR A 296 0.06 -8.59 -42.88
C THR A 296 0.67 -8.92 -44.24
N MET A 297 -0.15 -9.26 -45.23
CA MET A 297 0.27 -9.63 -46.58
C MET A 297 -0.76 -9.16 -47.62
N TYR A 298 -0.45 -9.24 -48.92
CA TYR A 298 -1.46 -9.16 -49.97
C TYR A 298 -2.23 -10.49 -50.09
N LEU A 299 -3.54 -10.40 -50.30
CA LEU A 299 -4.38 -11.55 -50.62
C LEU A 299 -4.03 -12.07 -52.02
N ASN A 300 -3.82 -13.39 -52.14
CA ASN A 300 -3.57 -14.09 -53.40
C ASN A 300 -4.12 -15.52 -53.32
N ALA A 301 -4.03 -16.28 -54.43
CA ALA A 301 -4.53 -17.65 -54.50
C ALA A 301 -3.88 -18.59 -53.46
N ASP A 302 -2.62 -18.35 -53.09
CA ASP A 302 -1.87 -19.22 -52.17
C ASP A 302 -2.34 -19.05 -50.72
N ASN A 303 -2.84 -17.86 -50.34
CA ASN A 303 -3.20 -17.55 -48.96
C ASN A 303 -4.71 -17.32 -48.72
N GLU A 304 -5.55 -17.34 -49.76
CA GLU A 304 -7.00 -17.19 -49.64
C GLU A 304 -7.63 -18.26 -48.73
N HIS A 305 -7.09 -19.48 -48.75
CA HIS A 305 -7.56 -20.59 -47.91
C HIS A 305 -7.54 -20.28 -46.40
N LEU A 306 -6.69 -19.34 -45.96
CA LEU A 306 -6.58 -18.93 -44.56
C LEU A 306 -7.88 -18.32 -44.02
N LEU A 307 -8.70 -17.71 -44.89
CA LEU A 307 -9.99 -17.12 -44.53
C LEU A 307 -11.02 -18.17 -44.09
N GLY A 308 -10.85 -19.42 -44.51
CA GLY A 308 -11.69 -20.54 -44.10
C GLY A 308 -11.31 -21.14 -42.74
N LEU A 309 -10.18 -20.74 -42.15
CA LEU A 309 -9.72 -21.28 -40.87
C LEU A 309 -10.57 -20.75 -39.70
N PRO A 310 -10.85 -21.59 -38.68
CA PRO A 310 -11.55 -21.14 -37.49
C PRO A 310 -10.73 -20.10 -36.71
N ALA A 311 -11.42 -19.31 -35.89
CA ALA A 311 -10.75 -18.44 -34.93
C ALA A 311 -9.90 -19.26 -33.95
N ASP A 312 -8.75 -18.71 -33.54
CA ASP A 312 -7.92 -19.34 -32.52
C ASP A 312 -8.53 -19.22 -31.11
N GLN A 313 -7.84 -19.79 -30.13
CA GLN A 313 -8.25 -19.80 -28.73
C GLN A 313 -8.44 -18.40 -28.10
N TRP A 314 -7.95 -17.33 -28.74
CA TRP A 314 -8.13 -15.94 -28.31
C TRP A 314 -9.19 -15.19 -29.12
N GLY A 315 -9.84 -15.89 -30.05
CA GLY A 315 -10.87 -15.35 -30.94
C GLY A 315 -10.30 -14.61 -32.17
N ALA A 316 -8.99 -14.71 -32.43
CA ALA A 316 -8.38 -14.10 -33.61
C ALA A 316 -8.58 -14.98 -34.84
N ARG A 317 -8.98 -14.38 -35.96
CA ARG A 317 -9.22 -15.04 -37.25
C ARG A 317 -8.57 -14.25 -38.38
N TRP A 318 -8.40 -14.90 -39.53
CA TRP A 318 -7.96 -14.23 -40.74
C TRP A 318 -9.08 -13.34 -41.28
N GLU A 319 -8.72 -12.12 -41.63
CA GLU A 319 -9.62 -11.11 -42.18
C GLU A 319 -8.96 -10.40 -43.34
N THR A 320 -9.76 -9.70 -44.14
CA THR A 320 -9.29 -8.86 -45.24
C THR A 320 -9.68 -7.40 -45.06
N ALA A 321 -8.93 -6.52 -45.71
CA ALA A 321 -9.26 -5.10 -45.86
C ALA A 321 -8.63 -4.54 -47.14
N PRO A 322 -9.25 -3.54 -47.80
CA PRO A 322 -8.58 -2.80 -48.88
C PRO A 322 -7.28 -2.14 -48.39
N ASP A 323 -6.24 -2.11 -49.21
CA ASP A 323 -5.03 -1.33 -48.91
C ASP A 323 -5.37 0.17 -48.98
N PRO A 324 -5.23 0.94 -47.89
CA PRO A 324 -5.57 2.36 -47.88
C PRO A 324 -4.73 3.22 -48.84
N LEU A 325 -3.59 2.71 -49.30
CA LEU A 325 -2.70 3.40 -50.24
C LEU A 325 -2.88 2.93 -51.69
N ASP A 326 -3.51 1.76 -51.90
CA ASP A 326 -3.75 1.16 -53.22
C ASP A 326 -5.08 0.38 -53.18
N PRO A 327 -6.24 1.06 -53.28
CA PRO A 327 -7.55 0.42 -53.10
C PRO A 327 -7.85 -0.72 -54.07
N GLY A 328 -7.07 -0.88 -55.15
CA GLY A 328 -7.16 -2.01 -56.08
C GLY A 328 -6.57 -3.31 -55.52
N LYS A 329 -5.89 -3.27 -54.38
CA LYS A 329 -5.32 -4.45 -53.70
C LYS A 329 -5.98 -4.70 -52.36
N THR A 330 -6.13 -5.99 -52.05
CA THR A 330 -6.68 -6.46 -50.78
C THR A 330 -5.57 -6.99 -49.89
N LEU A 331 -5.53 -6.54 -48.64
CA LEU A 331 -4.66 -7.06 -47.61
C LEU A 331 -5.36 -8.22 -46.88
N ILE A 332 -4.58 -9.23 -46.49
CA ILE A 332 -4.99 -10.32 -45.60
C ILE A 332 -4.11 -10.28 -44.33
N PHE A 333 -4.72 -10.51 -43.17
CA PHE A 333 -4.05 -10.46 -41.86
C PHE A 333 -4.85 -11.21 -40.79
N LYS A 334 -4.20 -11.50 -39.66
CA LYS A 334 -4.85 -12.05 -38.47
C LYS A 334 -4.50 -11.20 -37.25
N GLY A 335 -5.52 -10.64 -36.60
CA GLY A 335 -5.37 -9.70 -35.49
C GLY A 335 -5.47 -10.35 -34.11
N THR A 336 -4.42 -10.29 -33.29
CA THR A 336 -4.41 -10.77 -31.91
C THR A 336 -4.46 -9.62 -30.90
N ASP A 337 -5.42 -9.69 -29.96
CA ASP A 337 -5.46 -8.81 -28.78
C ASP A 337 -4.61 -9.41 -27.65
N PHE A 338 -3.37 -8.96 -27.54
CA PHE A 338 -2.43 -9.44 -26.52
C PHE A 338 -2.83 -9.09 -25.09
N GLN A 339 -3.78 -8.18 -24.85
CA GLN A 339 -4.30 -7.97 -23.50
C GLN A 339 -5.08 -9.20 -23.00
N LYS A 340 -5.75 -9.93 -23.89
CA LYS A 340 -6.48 -11.16 -23.53
C LYS A 340 -5.58 -12.33 -23.17
N THR A 341 -4.34 -12.34 -23.65
CA THR A 341 -3.39 -13.42 -23.39
C THR A 341 -2.66 -13.26 -22.06
N ILE A 342 -2.63 -12.04 -21.51
CA ILE A 342 -1.99 -11.71 -20.22
C ILE A 342 -2.90 -11.99 -19.04
N PHE A 343 -4.20 -11.68 -19.16
CA PHE A 343 -5.13 -11.67 -18.03
C PHE A 343 -6.03 -12.91 -17.98
N ARG A 344 -6.29 -13.39 -16.76
CA ARG A 344 -7.21 -14.47 -16.43
C ARG A 344 -8.14 -14.07 -15.29
N ARG A 345 -9.25 -14.79 -15.15
CA ARG A 345 -9.99 -14.81 -13.88
C ARG A 345 -9.16 -15.60 -12.87
N ALA A 346 -8.97 -15.05 -11.69
CA ALA A 346 -8.15 -15.65 -10.65
C ALA A 346 -8.98 -15.96 -9.40
N TYR A 347 -8.59 -17.00 -8.68
CA TYR A 347 -9.26 -17.43 -7.45
C TYR A 347 -8.31 -17.34 -6.26
N THR A 348 -8.83 -16.90 -5.12
CA THR A 348 -8.10 -16.89 -3.84
C THR A 348 -8.89 -17.64 -2.79
N HIS A 349 -8.20 -18.54 -2.08
CA HIS A 349 -8.71 -19.27 -0.93
C HIS A 349 -7.98 -18.79 0.33
N ASP A 350 -8.73 -18.36 1.34
CA ASP A 350 -8.21 -17.82 2.59
C ASP A 350 -8.87 -18.53 3.76
N HIS A 351 -8.09 -19.34 4.47
CA HIS A 351 -8.51 -20.17 5.58
C HIS A 351 -7.86 -19.67 6.87
N ASN A 352 -8.65 -19.45 7.90
CA ASN A 352 -8.15 -19.02 9.20
C ASN A 352 -8.81 -19.83 10.31
N LEU A 353 -8.00 -20.53 11.10
CA LEU A 353 -8.43 -21.22 12.30
C LEU A 353 -7.83 -20.49 13.51
N SER A 354 -8.67 -20.13 14.46
CA SER A 354 -8.23 -19.51 15.71
C SER A 354 -8.76 -20.28 16.90
N VAL A 355 -7.91 -20.43 17.91
CA VAL A 355 -8.21 -21.07 19.19
C VAL A 355 -7.79 -20.11 20.28
N SER A 356 -8.65 -19.84 21.25
CA SER A 356 -8.29 -19.02 22.41
C SER A 356 -8.99 -19.53 23.66
N GLY A 357 -8.41 -19.29 24.83
CA GLY A 357 -9.03 -19.66 26.09
C GLY A 357 -8.03 -19.64 27.24
N GLY A 358 -8.45 -20.13 28.39
CA GLY A 358 -7.58 -20.28 29.55
C GLY A 358 -8.28 -20.13 30.88
N SER A 359 -7.50 -20.20 31.94
CA SER A 359 -7.93 -19.86 33.31
C SER A 359 -7.45 -18.47 33.69
N GLU A 360 -7.72 -18.05 34.93
CA GLU A 360 -7.12 -16.84 35.49
C GLU A 360 -5.59 -16.90 35.52
N LYS A 361 -5.00 -18.10 35.69
CA LYS A 361 -3.54 -18.28 35.79
C LYS A 361 -2.84 -18.40 34.44
N ILE A 362 -3.48 -19.01 33.44
CA ILE A 362 -2.87 -19.25 32.12
C ILE A 362 -3.89 -18.90 31.06
N ARG A 363 -3.51 -18.01 30.14
CA ARG A 363 -4.33 -17.60 28.99
C ARG A 363 -3.53 -17.81 27.72
N TYR A 364 -4.18 -18.30 26.67
CA TYR A 364 -3.53 -18.57 25.40
C TYR A 364 -4.41 -18.19 24.20
N SER A 365 -3.75 -17.87 23.09
CA SER A 365 -4.35 -17.72 21.77
C SER A 365 -3.43 -18.34 20.73
N MET A 366 -4.00 -19.07 19.78
CA MET A 366 -3.32 -19.70 18.66
C MET A 366 -4.12 -19.40 17.39
N GLY A 367 -3.43 -18.98 16.33
CA GLY A 367 -3.99 -18.73 15.00
C GLY A 367 -3.20 -19.49 13.94
N LEU A 368 -3.90 -20.19 13.05
CA LEU A 368 -3.34 -20.85 11.87
C LEU A 368 -4.03 -20.26 10.63
N GLY A 369 -3.23 -19.73 9.70
CA GLY A 369 -3.70 -19.14 8.46
C GLY A 369 -3.11 -19.83 7.24
N TYR A 370 -3.93 -20.03 6.21
CA TYR A 370 -3.49 -20.47 4.89
C TYR A 370 -4.17 -19.62 3.81
N LEU A 371 -3.36 -18.90 3.04
CA LEU A 371 -3.79 -18.09 1.91
C LEU A 371 -3.17 -18.64 0.64
N ASN A 372 -3.98 -18.96 -0.36
CA ASN A 372 -3.55 -19.30 -1.71
C ASN A 372 -4.24 -18.36 -2.70
N ALA A 373 -3.51 -17.35 -3.18
CA ALA A 373 -4.03 -16.29 -4.01
C ALA A 373 -3.44 -16.36 -5.42
N GLN A 374 -4.25 -16.73 -6.41
CA GLN A 374 -3.86 -16.59 -7.82
C GLN A 374 -3.90 -15.11 -8.24
N GLY A 375 -2.93 -14.70 -9.06
CA GLY A 375 -2.97 -13.40 -9.71
C GLY A 375 -3.81 -13.39 -10.99
N ILE A 376 -4.42 -12.24 -11.27
CA ILE A 376 -5.14 -11.97 -12.52
C ILE A 376 -4.23 -11.96 -13.75
N SER A 377 -2.91 -11.82 -13.62
CA SER A 377 -1.96 -12.05 -14.70
C SER A 377 -1.49 -13.50 -14.69
N ILE A 378 -1.29 -14.09 -15.86
CA ILE A 378 -0.73 -15.44 -15.97
C ILE A 378 0.63 -15.55 -15.26
N ASN A 379 0.94 -16.75 -14.76
CA ASN A 379 2.19 -17.05 -14.04
C ASN A 379 2.45 -16.21 -12.78
N THR A 380 1.41 -15.64 -12.17
CA THR A 380 1.49 -14.97 -10.86
C THR A 380 0.60 -15.63 -9.83
N ASP A 381 1.14 -15.81 -8.63
CA ASP A 381 0.48 -16.40 -7.47
C ASP A 381 1.20 -15.98 -6.17
N TYR A 382 0.50 -16.14 -5.05
CA TYR A 382 1.03 -15.90 -3.72
C TYR A 382 0.42 -16.89 -2.74
N GLN A 383 1.28 -17.64 -2.05
CA GLN A 383 0.90 -18.62 -1.04
C GLN A 383 1.54 -18.25 0.29
N ARG A 384 0.73 -18.23 1.37
CA ARG A 384 1.20 -17.93 2.73
C ARG A 384 0.61 -18.91 3.72
N VAL A 385 1.47 -19.51 4.54
CA VAL A 385 1.10 -20.22 5.76
C VAL A 385 1.55 -19.38 6.95
N THR A 386 0.69 -19.14 7.92
CA THR A 386 1.02 -18.41 9.15
C THR A 386 0.65 -19.20 10.39
N LEU A 387 1.50 -19.15 11.41
CA LEU A 387 1.21 -19.61 12.76
C LEU A 387 1.46 -18.47 13.74
N ASN A 388 0.45 -18.10 14.51
CA ASN A 388 0.54 -17.14 15.59
C ASN A 388 0.22 -17.82 16.92
N MET A 389 1.06 -17.65 17.94
CA MET A 389 0.84 -18.21 19.28
C MET A 389 1.20 -17.18 20.34
N ASN A 390 0.24 -16.89 21.21
CA ASN A 390 0.39 -15.96 22.31
C ASN A 390 0.00 -16.65 23.61
N GLY A 391 0.82 -16.50 24.65
CA GLY A 391 0.58 -17.08 25.96
C GLY A 391 0.94 -16.10 27.09
N ASP A 392 0.08 -16.05 28.09
CA ASP A 392 0.25 -15.29 29.32
C ASP A 392 0.09 -16.22 30.53
N MET A 393 1.03 -16.15 31.47
CA MET A 393 1.04 -16.98 32.68
C MET A 393 1.26 -16.12 33.92
N GLN A 394 0.25 -16.07 34.79
CA GLN A 394 0.34 -15.49 36.12
C GLN A 394 0.97 -16.51 37.08
N VAL A 395 2.26 -16.31 37.38
CA VAL A 395 3.04 -17.20 38.27
C VAL A 395 2.72 -16.90 39.73
N THR A 396 2.66 -15.62 40.09
CA THR A 396 2.19 -15.13 41.39
C THR A 396 1.25 -13.95 41.18
N LYS A 397 0.61 -13.43 42.24
CA LYS A 397 -0.26 -12.25 42.13
C LYS A 397 0.47 -11.02 41.55
N ASN A 398 1.78 -10.92 41.75
CA ASN A 398 2.61 -9.79 41.33
C ASN A 398 3.60 -10.13 40.19
N LEU A 399 3.59 -11.36 39.64
CA LEU A 399 4.50 -11.77 38.57
C LEU A 399 3.74 -12.49 37.44
N ASN A 400 3.83 -11.92 36.24
CA ASN A 400 3.26 -12.48 35.01
C ASN A 400 4.36 -12.67 33.97
N PHE A 401 4.40 -13.81 33.29
CA PHE A 401 5.25 -14.05 32.13
C PHE A 401 4.40 -14.08 30.86
N PHE A 402 4.99 -13.67 29.74
CA PHE A 402 4.35 -13.80 28.43
C PHE A 402 5.33 -14.32 27.39
N SER A 403 4.78 -15.01 26.39
CA SER A 403 5.49 -15.50 25.21
C SER A 403 4.65 -15.23 23.96
N ARG A 404 5.31 -14.79 22.89
CA ARG A 404 4.69 -14.55 21.58
C ARG A 404 5.54 -15.17 20.49
N LEU A 405 4.90 -15.92 19.60
CA LEU A 405 5.52 -16.54 18.43
C LEU A 405 4.70 -16.17 17.21
N ASN A 406 5.36 -15.62 16.19
CA ASN A 406 4.80 -15.41 14.87
C ASN A 406 5.71 -16.09 13.84
N TYR A 407 5.14 -17.02 13.09
CA TYR A 407 5.80 -17.70 12.00
C TYR A 407 5.02 -17.48 10.70
N ALA A 408 5.75 -17.26 9.61
CA ALA A 408 5.17 -17.26 8.29
C ALA A 408 6.13 -17.87 7.27
N ASN A 409 5.59 -18.75 6.42
CA ASN A 409 6.24 -19.20 5.19
C ASN A 409 5.45 -18.67 4.00
N VAL A 410 6.17 -18.09 3.05
CA VAL A 410 5.60 -17.52 1.83
C VAL A 410 6.32 -18.10 0.62
N ASN A 411 5.55 -18.53 -0.36
CA ASN A 411 6.04 -18.86 -1.70
C ASN A 411 5.23 -18.06 -2.71
N ASP A 412 5.89 -17.46 -3.68
CA ASP A 412 5.19 -16.65 -4.66
C ASP A 412 5.92 -16.57 -6.00
N ASN A 413 5.11 -16.33 -7.03
CA ASN A 413 5.54 -16.09 -8.39
C ASN A 413 5.08 -14.71 -8.83
N GLN A 414 6.00 -13.93 -9.38
CA GLN A 414 5.74 -12.59 -9.89
C GLN A 414 6.05 -12.50 -11.37
N VAL A 415 5.48 -11.48 -12.02
CA VAL A 415 5.88 -11.17 -13.39
C VAL A 415 7.40 -10.90 -13.44
N PRO A 416 8.12 -11.40 -14.46
CA PRO A 416 9.58 -11.22 -14.53
C PRO A 416 9.98 -9.73 -14.57
N ASP A 417 9.22 -8.93 -15.32
CA ASP A 417 9.40 -7.48 -15.41
C ASP A 417 8.04 -6.82 -15.70
N VAL A 418 7.62 -5.92 -14.79
CA VAL A 418 6.34 -5.21 -14.86
C VAL A 418 6.28 -4.27 -16.07
N GLY A 419 7.38 -3.57 -16.38
CA GLY A 419 7.46 -2.64 -17.51
C GLY A 419 7.48 -3.37 -18.84
N VAL A 420 8.05 -4.57 -18.91
CA VAL A 420 7.95 -5.39 -20.11
C VAL A 420 6.53 -5.91 -20.30
N VAL A 421 5.94 -6.55 -19.30
CA VAL A 421 4.62 -7.19 -19.45
C VAL A 421 3.50 -6.15 -19.63
N PHE A 422 3.46 -5.11 -18.79
CA PHE A 422 2.32 -4.17 -18.73
C PHE A 422 2.54 -2.83 -19.43
N LYS A 423 3.72 -2.61 -20.02
CA LYS A 423 3.97 -1.49 -20.95
C LYS A 423 4.41 -2.00 -22.32
N ASN A 424 5.49 -2.78 -22.43
CA ASN A 424 6.03 -3.12 -23.75
C ASN A 424 5.22 -4.20 -24.49
N ASN A 425 4.77 -5.26 -23.82
CA ASN A 425 4.03 -6.37 -24.44
C ASN A 425 2.55 -6.05 -24.69
N ILE A 426 1.93 -5.23 -23.83
CA ILE A 426 0.60 -4.66 -24.12
C ILE A 426 0.65 -3.80 -25.39
N ASN A 427 1.78 -3.14 -25.64
CA ASN A 427 2.00 -2.34 -26.84
C ASN A 427 2.44 -3.17 -28.06
N THR A 428 2.36 -4.50 -28.03
CA THR A 428 2.70 -5.35 -29.18
C THR A 428 1.69 -5.15 -30.30
N ALA A 429 2.14 -4.89 -31.53
CA ALA A 429 1.26 -4.69 -32.68
C ALA A 429 0.25 -5.83 -32.85
N GLN A 430 -0.96 -5.46 -33.25
CA GLN A 430 -2.10 -6.38 -33.32
C GLN A 430 -1.93 -7.46 -34.39
N THR A 431 -1.11 -7.21 -35.40
CA THR A 431 -0.78 -8.17 -36.47
C THR A 431 0.39 -9.09 -36.10
N SER A 432 0.93 -8.98 -34.88
CA SER A 432 2.01 -9.87 -34.42
C SER A 432 1.46 -11.28 -34.19
N LYS A 433 2.23 -12.29 -34.60
CA LYS A 433 1.85 -13.69 -34.45
C LYS A 433 1.83 -14.09 -32.96
N TYR A 434 0.77 -14.78 -32.53
CA TYR A 434 0.75 -15.46 -31.23
C TYR A 434 1.56 -16.77 -31.28
N GLN A 435 1.38 -17.54 -32.36
CA GLN A 435 2.12 -18.77 -32.66
C GLN A 435 2.65 -18.71 -34.08
N PHE A 436 3.76 -19.39 -34.31
CA PHE A 436 4.19 -19.75 -35.66
C PHE A 436 3.29 -20.85 -36.24
N GLU A 437 3.46 -21.09 -37.52
CA GLU A 437 2.71 -22.05 -38.32
C GLU A 437 2.93 -23.50 -37.87
N ASP A 438 4.05 -23.78 -37.21
CA ASP A 438 4.38 -25.07 -36.56
C ASP A 438 3.71 -25.25 -35.18
N GLY A 439 2.94 -24.26 -34.70
CA GLY A 439 2.26 -24.26 -33.40
C GLY A 439 3.11 -23.79 -32.22
N SER A 440 4.41 -23.55 -32.40
CA SER A 440 5.26 -22.99 -31.36
C SER A 440 4.92 -21.51 -31.07
N LEU A 441 5.08 -21.07 -29.82
CA LEU A 441 4.82 -19.67 -29.46
C LEU A 441 5.82 -18.75 -30.19
N ALA A 442 5.31 -17.72 -30.86
CA ALA A 442 6.14 -16.73 -31.53
C ALA A 442 6.62 -15.67 -30.52
N PRO A 443 7.90 -15.26 -30.54
CA PRO A 443 8.43 -14.22 -29.64
C PRO A 443 7.90 -12.83 -29.96
N GLY A 444 7.39 -12.60 -31.18
CA GLY A 444 7.10 -11.27 -31.72
C GLY A 444 8.33 -10.61 -32.33
N ARG A 445 8.33 -9.28 -32.47
CA ARG A 445 9.46 -8.51 -33.03
C ARG A 445 10.73 -8.68 -32.20
N LEU A 446 10.59 -8.58 -30.88
CA LEU A 446 11.63 -8.76 -29.86
C LEU A 446 11.00 -9.51 -28.69
N PHE A 447 11.79 -10.23 -27.89
CA PHE A 447 11.22 -10.91 -26.71
C PHE A 447 10.61 -9.92 -25.69
N THR A 448 11.15 -8.69 -25.59
CA THR A 448 10.63 -7.64 -24.68
C THR A 448 9.50 -6.80 -25.29
N ASN A 449 9.23 -6.91 -26.58
CA ASN A 449 8.19 -6.17 -27.29
C ASN A 449 7.55 -7.13 -28.31
N GLY A 450 6.79 -8.08 -27.76
CA GLY A 450 6.23 -9.19 -28.50
C GLY A 450 5.22 -9.97 -27.66
N ASN A 451 5.14 -11.27 -27.88
CA ASN A 451 4.12 -12.10 -27.24
C ASN A 451 4.39 -12.25 -25.72
N PRO A 452 3.51 -11.74 -24.83
CA PRO A 452 3.70 -11.84 -23.38
C PRO A 452 3.71 -13.29 -22.87
N ALA A 453 2.96 -14.21 -23.49
CA ALA A 453 2.98 -15.62 -23.11
C ALA A 453 4.35 -16.26 -23.39
N TYR A 454 5.01 -15.84 -24.48
CA TYR A 454 6.39 -16.22 -24.78
C TYR A 454 7.36 -15.63 -23.76
N TYR A 455 7.25 -14.33 -23.48
CA TYR A 455 8.12 -13.62 -22.54
C TYR A 455 8.10 -14.21 -21.13
N ILE A 456 6.94 -14.66 -20.68
CA ILE A 456 6.74 -15.23 -19.34
C ILE A 456 7.20 -16.70 -19.30
N SER A 457 6.90 -17.51 -20.33
CA SER A 457 7.17 -18.96 -20.31
C SER A 457 8.66 -19.35 -20.36
N ARG A 458 9.52 -18.45 -20.85
CA ARG A 458 10.99 -18.61 -20.85
C ARG A 458 11.61 -18.49 -19.46
N TYR A 459 10.90 -17.94 -18.48
CA TYR A 459 11.43 -17.65 -17.15
C TYR A 459 10.83 -18.58 -16.09
N ASP A 460 11.64 -19.46 -15.51
CA ASP A 460 11.28 -20.25 -14.32
C ASP A 460 11.89 -19.57 -13.10
N ALA A 461 11.07 -19.03 -12.23
CA ALA A 461 11.52 -18.46 -10.97
C ALA A 461 10.70 -19.00 -9.82
N LYS A 462 11.37 -19.18 -8.68
CA LYS A 462 10.73 -19.50 -7.41
C LYS A 462 11.32 -18.63 -6.34
N ARG A 463 10.46 -18.15 -5.45
CA ARG A 463 10.84 -17.32 -4.33
C ARG A 463 10.19 -17.90 -3.09
N ARG A 464 10.99 -18.00 -2.04
CA ARG A 464 10.55 -18.47 -0.73
C ARG A 464 11.00 -17.47 0.31
N ARG A 465 10.11 -17.16 1.24
CA ARG A 465 10.44 -16.38 2.42
C ARG A 465 10.01 -17.12 3.68
N ASP A 466 10.93 -17.22 4.62
CA ASP A 466 10.71 -17.80 5.93
C ASP A 466 10.91 -16.69 6.97
N ASN A 467 9.87 -16.39 7.74
CA ASN A 467 9.90 -15.34 8.76
C ASN A 467 9.51 -15.92 10.12
N TYR A 468 10.36 -15.70 11.12
CA TYR A 468 10.14 -16.10 12.50
C TYR A 468 10.32 -14.89 13.41
N MET A 469 9.38 -14.67 14.33
CA MET A 469 9.49 -13.71 15.41
C MET A 469 9.15 -14.44 16.71
N PHE A 470 10.08 -14.37 17.67
CA PHE A 470 9.89 -14.91 19.00
C PHE A 470 10.13 -13.82 20.03
N VAL A 471 9.21 -13.68 20.99
CA VAL A 471 9.25 -12.69 22.05
C VAL A 471 8.98 -13.38 23.38
N VAL A 472 9.82 -13.11 24.37
CA VAL A 472 9.57 -13.52 25.75
C VAL A 472 9.81 -12.36 26.69
N GLY A 473 8.98 -12.28 27.72
CA GLY A 473 9.11 -11.21 28.71
C GLY A 473 8.28 -11.46 29.95
N GLY A 474 8.32 -10.48 30.84
CA GLY A 474 7.59 -10.53 32.10
C GLY A 474 7.05 -9.17 32.51
N LYS A 475 6.13 -9.20 33.47
CA LYS A 475 5.65 -8.04 34.23
C LYS A 475 5.74 -8.41 35.70
N TRP A 476 6.65 -7.77 36.41
CA TRP A 476 6.85 -7.96 37.85
C TRP A 476 6.48 -6.68 38.59
N GLU A 477 5.42 -6.73 39.38
CA GLU A 477 5.11 -5.69 40.36
C GLU A 477 5.96 -5.94 41.62
N ILE A 478 7.04 -5.17 41.74
CA ILE A 478 8.05 -5.34 42.80
C ILE A 478 7.44 -4.92 44.14
N VAL A 479 6.81 -3.76 44.14
CA VAL A 479 6.01 -3.20 45.23
C VAL A 479 4.77 -2.54 44.61
N PRO A 480 3.69 -2.32 45.38
CA PRO A 480 2.46 -1.72 44.84
C PRO A 480 2.74 -0.45 44.02
N GLY A 481 2.34 -0.48 42.76
CA GLY A 481 2.52 0.63 41.81
C GLY A 481 3.86 0.65 41.06
N LEU A 482 4.91 -0.06 41.52
CA LEU A 482 6.21 -0.16 40.82
C LEU A 482 6.30 -1.48 40.04
N THR A 483 6.32 -1.38 38.71
CA THR A 483 6.40 -2.51 37.80
C THR A 483 7.71 -2.51 37.01
N PHE A 484 8.36 -3.68 36.90
CA PHE A 484 9.45 -3.96 35.98
C PHE A 484 8.98 -4.87 34.83
N ARG A 485 9.32 -4.52 33.59
CA ARG A 485 8.89 -5.21 32.36
C ARG A 485 10.08 -5.48 31.44
N PRO A 486 10.84 -6.55 31.66
CA PRO A 486 11.86 -6.99 30.72
C PRO A 486 11.22 -7.73 29.54
N GLN A 487 11.74 -7.50 28.34
CA GLN A 487 11.43 -8.31 27.16
C GLN A 487 12.67 -8.49 26.29
N VAL A 488 12.75 -9.65 25.63
CA VAL A 488 13.74 -9.93 24.59
C VAL A 488 13.02 -10.52 23.38
N SER A 489 13.51 -10.20 22.19
CA SER A 489 12.95 -10.75 20.95
C SER A 489 14.02 -11.06 19.91
N LEU A 490 13.74 -12.09 19.11
CA LEU A 490 14.51 -12.52 17.96
C LEU A 490 13.60 -12.50 16.73
N ILE A 491 14.06 -11.85 15.66
CA ILE A 491 13.47 -11.96 14.33
C ILE A 491 14.51 -12.59 13.39
N ASN A 492 14.09 -13.56 12.60
CA ASN A 492 14.86 -14.07 11.47
C ASN A 492 13.98 -14.03 10.22
N ASN A 493 14.44 -13.30 9.20
CA ASN A 493 13.80 -13.24 7.89
C ASN A 493 14.79 -13.77 6.85
N ASN A 494 14.45 -14.90 6.26
CA ASN A 494 15.23 -15.54 5.22
C ASN A 494 14.48 -15.46 3.89
N PHE A 495 15.07 -14.81 2.89
CA PHE A 495 14.51 -14.71 1.56
C PHE A 495 15.43 -15.39 0.57
N ALA A 496 14.98 -16.49 -0.02
CA ALA A 496 15.70 -17.22 -1.06
C ALA A 496 14.94 -17.14 -2.37
N ARG A 497 15.66 -16.86 -3.46
CA ARG A 497 15.13 -16.90 -4.81
C ARG A 497 16.05 -17.71 -5.71
N ARG A 498 15.43 -18.47 -6.61
CA ARG A 498 16.10 -18.99 -7.80
C ARG A 498 15.41 -18.48 -9.04
N SER A 499 16.16 -18.25 -10.09
CA SER A 499 15.61 -18.04 -11.43
C SER A 499 16.44 -18.76 -12.48
N PHE A 500 15.78 -19.15 -13.56
CA PHE A 500 16.38 -19.78 -14.70
C PHE A 500 15.73 -19.22 -15.96
N LEU A 501 16.56 -18.68 -16.84
CA LEU A 501 16.14 -18.26 -18.16
C LEU A 501 16.42 -19.40 -19.14
N LYS A 502 15.38 -20.00 -19.71
CA LYS A 502 15.51 -21.05 -20.73
C LYS A 502 16.12 -20.48 -22.02
N SER A 503 16.58 -21.34 -22.93
CA SER A 503 16.87 -20.96 -24.31
C SER A 503 15.63 -20.31 -24.95
N TYR A 504 15.83 -19.21 -25.67
CA TYR A 504 14.73 -18.44 -26.28
C TYR A 504 15.18 -17.70 -27.52
N LEU A 505 14.22 -17.30 -28.33
CA LEU A 505 14.37 -16.49 -29.53
C LEU A 505 14.19 -15.01 -29.17
N ASP A 506 15.20 -14.19 -29.46
CA ASP A 506 15.12 -12.73 -29.42
C ASP A 506 14.66 -12.20 -30.79
N GLY A 507 13.34 -12.04 -30.90
CA GLY A 507 12.72 -11.95 -32.22
C GLY A 507 12.84 -13.27 -32.98
N PRO A 508 12.38 -13.35 -34.22
CA PRO A 508 12.18 -14.64 -34.87
C PRO A 508 13.44 -15.41 -35.28
N LEU A 509 14.60 -14.73 -35.39
CA LEU A 509 15.79 -15.28 -36.05
C LEU A 509 17.01 -15.42 -35.14
N VAL A 510 17.00 -14.84 -33.93
CA VAL A 510 18.16 -14.83 -33.04
C VAL A 510 17.93 -15.77 -31.87
N LEU A 511 18.62 -16.91 -31.86
CA LEU A 511 18.54 -17.87 -30.76
C LEU A 511 19.54 -17.51 -29.65
N ASN A 512 19.04 -17.28 -28.44
CA ASN A 512 19.84 -17.14 -27.23
C ASN A 512 19.86 -18.45 -26.44
N GLN A 513 21.07 -18.99 -26.20
CA GLN A 513 21.28 -20.26 -25.49
C GLN A 513 22.07 -20.09 -24.17
N ASN A 514 22.20 -18.86 -23.67
CA ASN A 514 23.03 -18.56 -22.49
C ASN A 514 22.55 -19.27 -21.21
N ARG A 515 21.25 -19.61 -21.14
CA ARG A 515 20.64 -20.37 -20.04
C ARG A 515 21.08 -19.90 -18.65
N GLU A 516 20.81 -18.63 -18.36
CA GLU A 516 21.26 -18.02 -17.11
C GLU A 516 20.48 -18.59 -15.93
N ALA A 517 21.19 -19.17 -14.97
CA ALA A 517 20.68 -19.62 -13.68
C ALA A 517 21.17 -18.70 -12.58
N THR A 518 20.29 -18.26 -11.70
CA THR A 518 20.61 -17.44 -10.52
C THR A 518 20.09 -18.12 -9.27
N PHE A 519 20.90 -18.13 -8.21
CA PHE A 519 20.45 -18.32 -6.84
C PHE A 519 20.86 -17.09 -6.02
N ALA A 520 19.94 -16.57 -5.23
CA ALA A 520 20.23 -15.50 -4.29
C ALA A 520 19.51 -15.76 -2.97
N GLU A 521 20.19 -15.48 -1.87
CA GLU A 521 19.66 -15.60 -0.52
C GLU A 521 20.06 -14.38 0.32
N THR A 522 19.08 -13.81 0.99
CA THR A 522 19.25 -12.72 1.97
C THR A 522 18.75 -13.21 3.31
N ASN A 523 19.58 -13.15 4.34
CA ASN A 523 19.23 -13.48 5.71
C ASN A 523 19.39 -12.26 6.62
N LEU A 524 18.28 -11.81 7.22
CA LEU A 524 18.25 -10.75 8.21
C LEU A 524 17.98 -11.36 9.59
N VAL A 525 18.91 -11.19 10.51
CA VAL A 525 18.73 -11.54 11.93
C VAL A 525 18.68 -10.26 12.75
N GLN A 526 17.58 -10.05 13.45
CA GLN A 526 17.38 -8.92 14.34
C GLN A 526 17.18 -9.39 15.78
N ARG A 527 17.83 -8.71 16.72
CA ARG A 527 17.75 -8.95 18.16
C ARG A 527 17.37 -7.65 18.85
N GLN A 528 16.41 -7.72 19.76
CA GLN A 528 15.98 -6.57 20.56
C GLN A 528 15.85 -6.99 22.03
N ALA A 529 16.19 -6.08 22.93
CA ALA A 529 15.98 -6.24 24.37
C ALA A 529 15.54 -4.90 24.97
N ASP A 530 14.45 -4.91 25.74
CA ASP A 530 13.99 -3.74 26.47
C ASP A 530 13.84 -4.06 27.95
N ALA A 531 14.24 -3.12 28.80
CA ALA A 531 14.09 -3.18 30.25
C ALA A 531 13.38 -1.91 30.72
N VAL A 532 12.13 -2.03 31.17
CA VAL A 532 11.27 -0.88 31.46
C VAL A 532 10.77 -0.92 32.90
N PHE A 533 10.99 0.15 33.65
CA PHE A 533 10.40 0.39 34.96
C PHE A 533 9.28 1.41 34.84
N ASN A 534 8.16 1.16 35.52
CA ASN A 534 7.01 2.07 35.59
C ASN A 534 6.54 2.21 37.03
N TYR A 535 6.29 3.43 37.48
CA TYR A 535 5.73 3.72 38.80
C TYR A 535 4.45 4.54 38.67
N VAL A 536 3.36 4.06 39.25
CA VAL A 536 2.07 4.76 39.28
C VAL A 536 1.69 5.09 40.72
N LYS A 537 1.31 6.34 40.96
CA LYS A 537 0.86 6.83 42.27
C LYS A 537 -0.30 7.80 42.13
N SER A 538 -1.36 7.56 42.90
CA SER A 538 -2.46 8.52 43.07
C SER A 538 -2.42 9.15 44.47
N ILE A 539 -2.71 10.45 44.56
CA ILE A 539 -2.78 11.22 45.81
C ILE A 539 -4.14 11.91 45.86
N ALA A 540 -4.86 11.71 46.97
CA ALA A 540 -6.19 12.27 47.22
C ALA A 540 -7.23 11.96 46.13
N ASN A 541 -7.01 10.94 45.29
CA ASN A 541 -7.80 10.63 44.08
C ASN A 541 -7.92 11.77 43.06
N LEU A 542 -7.19 12.87 43.23
CA LEU A 542 -7.17 14.02 42.33
C LEU A 542 -5.88 14.01 41.50
N HIS A 543 -4.74 13.82 42.14
CA HIS A 543 -3.44 13.82 41.46
C HIS A 543 -3.05 12.40 41.09
N HIS A 544 -2.77 12.18 39.81
CA HIS A 544 -2.30 10.91 39.27
C HIS A 544 -0.95 11.12 38.60
N PHE A 545 0.06 10.43 39.09
CA PHE A 545 1.42 10.45 38.56
C PHE A 545 1.77 9.08 37.99
N GLU A 546 2.36 9.08 36.81
CA GLU A 546 2.97 7.89 36.21
C GLU A 546 4.38 8.26 35.72
N GLY A 547 5.39 7.55 36.19
CA GLY A 547 6.78 7.71 35.77
C GLY A 547 7.31 6.43 35.15
N THR A 548 7.82 6.51 33.93
CA THR A 548 8.46 5.40 33.20
C THR A 548 9.93 5.73 32.95
N VAL A 549 10.82 4.77 33.15
CA VAL A 549 12.21 4.82 32.69
C VAL A 549 12.58 3.49 32.05
N GLY A 550 13.40 3.52 31.00
CA GLY A 550 13.78 2.28 30.33
C GLY A 550 15.06 2.36 29.53
N TYR A 551 15.57 1.17 29.22
CA TYR A 551 16.70 0.92 28.34
C TYR A 551 16.24 0.06 27.17
N SER A 552 16.74 0.35 25.98
CA SER A 552 16.44 -0.38 24.74
C SER A 552 17.73 -0.69 23.99
N TYR A 553 17.82 -1.92 23.49
CA TYR A 553 18.91 -2.43 22.66
C TYR A 553 18.33 -3.03 21.39
N PHE A 554 18.92 -2.71 20.24
CA PHE A 554 18.53 -3.21 18.93
C PHE A 554 19.78 -3.52 18.10
N LYS A 555 19.86 -4.72 17.54
CA LYS A 555 20.92 -5.12 16.62
C LYS A 555 20.32 -5.85 15.41
N ALA A 556 20.71 -5.46 14.21
CA ALA A 556 20.33 -6.11 12.96
C ALA A 556 21.58 -6.51 12.19
N MET A 557 21.59 -7.73 11.65
CA MET A 557 22.66 -8.26 10.81
C MET A 557 22.06 -8.79 9.51
N ASN A 558 22.52 -8.27 8.37
CA ASN A 558 22.09 -8.70 7.05
C ASN A 558 23.23 -9.47 6.37
N ARG A 559 22.91 -10.60 5.76
CA ARG A 559 23.83 -11.42 4.97
C ARG A 559 23.22 -11.67 3.61
N ASP A 560 23.96 -11.38 2.56
CA ASP A 560 23.52 -11.59 1.18
C ASP A 560 24.50 -12.50 0.46
N VAL A 561 23.98 -13.43 -0.33
CA VAL A 561 24.75 -14.22 -1.29
C VAL A 561 24.00 -14.25 -2.61
N THR A 562 24.69 -14.02 -3.72
CA THR A 562 24.15 -14.24 -5.07
C THR A 562 25.18 -14.95 -5.92
N ALA A 563 24.75 -16.01 -6.60
CA ALA A 563 25.53 -16.73 -7.58
C ALA A 563 24.75 -16.84 -8.89
N VAL A 564 25.44 -16.56 -9.99
CA VAL A 564 24.93 -16.62 -11.36
C VAL A 564 25.82 -17.56 -12.18
N GLY A 565 25.19 -18.48 -12.89
CA GLY A 565 25.82 -19.38 -13.84
C GLY A 565 25.17 -19.29 -15.22
N ARG A 566 25.91 -19.68 -16.26
CA ARG A 566 25.47 -19.70 -17.66
C ARG A 566 25.90 -20.98 -18.36
N ASN A 567 25.41 -21.14 -19.59
CA ASN A 567 25.74 -22.20 -20.54
C ASN A 567 25.35 -23.59 -20.04
N ALA A 568 24.14 -23.72 -19.47
CA ALA A 568 23.61 -25.05 -19.15
C ALA A 568 23.35 -25.87 -20.42
N ALA A 569 23.50 -27.20 -20.34
CA ALA A 569 23.31 -28.08 -21.49
C ALA A 569 21.82 -28.28 -21.86
N THR A 570 20.89 -27.97 -20.95
CA THR A 570 19.45 -28.26 -21.10
C THR A 570 18.58 -27.19 -20.44
N ASP A 571 17.35 -27.05 -20.92
CA ASP A 571 16.31 -26.17 -20.33
C ASP A 571 15.55 -26.82 -19.17
N ILE A 572 15.83 -28.11 -18.88
CA ILE A 572 15.07 -28.93 -17.94
C ILE A 572 15.62 -28.85 -16.51
N ILE A 573 16.92 -28.55 -16.35
CA ILE A 573 17.60 -28.51 -15.05
C ILE A 573 17.88 -27.04 -14.70
N PRO A 574 17.00 -26.36 -13.94
CA PRO A 574 17.08 -24.92 -13.70
C PRO A 574 18.04 -24.53 -12.55
N THR A 575 18.83 -25.47 -12.04
CA THR A 575 19.69 -25.27 -10.87
C THR A 575 21.09 -24.86 -11.27
N LEU A 576 21.78 -24.11 -10.40
CA LEU A 576 23.12 -23.58 -10.68
C LEU A 576 24.13 -24.65 -11.09
N ASN A 577 24.07 -25.86 -10.53
CA ASN A 577 25.00 -26.95 -10.85
C ASN A 577 24.90 -27.43 -12.31
N ALA A 578 23.83 -27.07 -13.04
CA ALA A 578 23.72 -27.36 -14.46
C ALA A 578 24.50 -26.37 -15.33
N SER A 579 24.95 -25.24 -14.78
CA SER A 579 25.70 -24.22 -15.51
C SER A 579 27.13 -24.68 -15.77
N ALA A 580 27.59 -24.61 -17.03
CA ALA A 580 28.97 -24.96 -17.39
C ALA A 580 29.98 -23.87 -17.01
N THR A 581 29.54 -22.61 -16.95
CA THR A 581 30.42 -21.48 -16.66
C THR A 581 29.86 -20.61 -15.53
N PRO A 582 30.60 -20.37 -14.44
CA PRO A 582 30.23 -19.34 -13.48
C PRO A 582 30.28 -17.96 -14.15
N TRP A 583 29.28 -17.13 -13.89
CA TRP A 583 29.20 -15.77 -14.42
C TRP A 583 29.52 -14.71 -13.35
N SER A 584 28.89 -14.81 -12.18
CA SER A 584 29.21 -13.95 -11.05
C SER A 584 28.91 -14.64 -9.72
N VAL A 585 29.72 -14.35 -8.70
CA VAL A 585 29.48 -14.78 -7.31
C VAL A 585 29.77 -13.59 -6.42
N THR A 586 28.80 -13.21 -5.59
CA THR A 586 28.89 -12.05 -4.69
C THR A 586 28.37 -12.46 -3.33
N GLY A 587 28.97 -11.88 -2.28
CA GLY A 587 28.53 -12.05 -0.91
C GLY A 587 28.81 -10.78 -0.12
N SER A 588 27.94 -10.44 0.83
CA SER A 588 28.15 -9.29 1.71
C SER A 588 27.54 -9.52 3.09
N GLU A 589 28.12 -8.87 4.09
CA GLU A 589 27.57 -8.82 5.44
C GLU A 589 27.52 -7.37 5.92
N SER A 590 26.46 -7.01 6.63
CA SER A 590 26.38 -5.70 7.27
C SER A 590 25.70 -5.78 8.63
N GLU A 591 26.10 -4.90 9.54
CA GLU A 591 25.58 -4.84 10.89
C GLU A 591 25.16 -3.42 11.25
N GLN A 592 24.05 -3.31 11.99
CA GLN A 592 23.60 -2.08 12.60
C GLN A 592 23.27 -2.32 14.08
N LEU A 593 23.82 -1.47 14.94
CA LEU A 593 23.56 -1.42 16.37
C LEU A 593 22.95 -0.07 16.76
N LEU A 594 21.88 -0.12 17.56
CA LEU A 594 21.29 1.01 18.27
C LEU A 594 21.06 0.63 19.73
N TYR A 595 21.27 1.56 20.64
CA TYR A 595 20.83 1.42 22.02
C TYR A 595 20.58 2.80 22.64
N GLY A 596 19.78 2.85 23.69
CA GLY A 596 19.46 4.12 24.31
C GLY A 596 18.63 4.02 25.57
N TYR A 597 18.48 5.16 26.21
CA TYR A 597 17.74 5.35 27.46
C TYR A 597 16.56 6.27 27.21
N PHE A 598 15.42 5.98 27.82
CA PHE A 598 14.23 6.80 27.68
C PHE A 598 13.51 6.97 29.01
N GLY A 599 12.81 8.09 29.14
CA GLY A 599 11.99 8.41 30.30
C GLY A 599 10.70 9.13 29.89
N ARG A 600 9.64 8.91 30.66
CA ARG A 600 8.34 9.56 30.50
C ARG A 600 7.71 9.85 31.85
N ILE A 601 7.09 11.01 32.00
CA ILE A 601 6.30 11.40 33.16
C ILE A 601 4.93 11.83 32.65
N ASN A 602 3.86 11.19 33.13
CA ASN A 602 2.50 11.65 32.96
C ASN A 602 1.96 12.20 34.28
N TYR A 603 1.26 13.30 34.19
CA TYR A 603 0.54 13.92 35.28
C TYR A 603 -0.90 14.19 34.84
N ASN A 604 -1.83 13.84 35.72
CA ASN A 604 -3.25 14.08 35.52
C ASN A 604 -3.82 14.64 36.83
N PHE A 605 -4.42 15.82 36.75
CA PHE A 605 -5.16 16.44 37.84
C PHE A 605 -6.66 16.37 37.58
N ASP A 606 -7.36 15.55 38.36
CA ASP A 606 -8.82 15.38 38.37
C ASP A 606 -9.41 15.08 36.97
N GLN A 607 -8.58 14.50 36.10
CA GLN A 607 -8.85 14.31 34.66
C GLN A 607 -9.17 15.62 33.92
N LYS A 608 -8.92 16.80 34.52
CA LYS A 608 -9.10 18.13 33.90
C LYS A 608 -7.86 18.55 33.14
N TYR A 609 -6.72 18.57 33.83
CA TYR A 609 -5.43 18.99 33.27
C TYR A 609 -4.51 17.78 33.13
N LEU A 610 -4.00 17.60 31.93
CA LEU A 610 -3.18 16.46 31.54
C LEU A 610 -1.84 16.99 31.03
N LEU A 611 -0.75 16.46 31.54
CA LEU A 611 0.61 16.78 31.11
C LEU A 611 1.36 15.46 30.87
N SER A 612 2.09 15.38 29.77
CA SER A 612 3.02 14.31 29.50
C SER A 612 4.34 14.90 29.02
N VAL A 613 5.44 14.54 29.68
CA VAL A 613 6.80 14.91 29.31
C VAL A 613 7.57 13.64 29.04
N ASN A 614 8.37 13.62 27.99
CA ASN A 614 9.26 12.51 27.68
C ASN A 614 10.59 12.99 27.13
N ALA A 615 11.60 12.14 27.27
CA ALA A 615 12.93 12.39 26.77
C ALA A 615 13.60 11.07 26.45
N ARG A 616 14.44 11.09 25.42
CA ARG A 616 15.21 9.92 24.99
C ARG A 616 16.61 10.30 24.56
N TYR A 617 17.58 9.45 24.88
CA TYR A 617 18.98 9.58 24.50
C TYR A 617 19.42 8.29 23.81
N ASP A 618 19.58 8.34 22.49
CA ASP A 618 19.84 7.18 21.64
C ASP A 618 21.20 7.28 20.95
N GLY A 619 21.90 6.14 20.86
CA GLY A 619 23.12 5.95 20.09
C GLY A 619 22.87 5.10 18.85
N ALA A 620 23.50 5.45 17.71
CA ALA A 620 23.54 4.64 16.51
C ALA A 620 24.97 4.45 15.98
N SER A 621 25.24 3.25 15.48
CA SER A 621 26.57 2.83 15.01
C SER A 621 26.97 3.38 13.64
N ASN A 622 26.00 3.70 12.78
CA ASN A 622 26.20 4.10 11.38
C ASN A 622 26.42 5.62 11.18
N LEU A 623 26.48 6.38 12.27
CA LEU A 623 26.74 7.83 12.26
C LEU A 623 28.23 8.15 12.42
N GLY A 624 28.57 9.41 12.14
CA GLY A 624 29.87 9.99 12.40
C GLY A 624 30.33 9.80 13.85
N ALA A 625 31.63 9.65 14.07
CA ALA A 625 32.19 9.25 15.36
C ALA A 625 31.77 10.18 16.52
N GLU A 626 31.66 11.47 16.26
CA GLU A 626 31.25 12.50 17.24
C GLU A 626 29.72 12.68 17.36
N TYR A 627 28.95 12.11 16.42
CA TYR A 627 27.50 12.33 16.29
C TYR A 627 26.67 11.09 16.56
N LYS A 628 27.27 10.01 17.08
CA LYS A 628 26.58 8.74 17.36
C LYS A 628 25.37 8.90 18.28
N TRP A 629 25.41 9.86 19.19
CA TRP A 629 24.36 10.08 20.20
C TRP A 629 23.46 11.27 19.89
N GLY A 630 22.16 11.11 20.16
CA GLY A 630 21.14 12.15 19.98
C GLY A 630 20.16 12.23 21.14
N PHE A 631 19.75 13.45 21.50
CA PHE A 631 18.73 13.71 22.53
C PHE A 631 17.42 14.21 21.91
N PHE A 632 16.30 13.61 22.31
CA PHE A 632 14.99 13.75 21.68
C PHE A 632 13.90 14.00 22.75
N PRO A 633 13.57 15.27 23.05
CA PRO A 633 12.53 15.62 24.01
C PRO A 633 11.13 15.72 23.39
N GLY A 634 10.11 15.54 24.23
CA GLY A 634 8.70 15.77 23.88
C GLY A 634 7.87 16.22 25.08
N VAL A 635 6.90 17.10 24.83
CA VAL A 635 5.93 17.59 25.82
C VAL A 635 4.54 17.68 25.18
N SER A 636 3.52 17.32 25.94
CA SER A 636 2.13 17.44 25.51
C SER A 636 1.21 17.78 26.67
N LEU A 637 0.19 18.57 26.35
CA LEU A 637 -0.81 19.10 27.26
C LEU A 637 -2.20 18.74 26.76
N GLY A 638 -3.10 18.45 27.69
CA GLY A 638 -4.51 18.24 27.42
C GLY A 638 -5.38 18.92 28.46
N TRP A 639 -6.49 19.49 28.03
CA TRP A 639 -7.48 20.11 28.90
C TRP A 639 -8.88 19.62 28.57
N ASN A 640 -9.48 18.89 29.50
CA ASN A 640 -10.86 18.42 29.40
C ASN A 640 -11.81 19.50 29.94
N LEU A 641 -12.23 20.44 29.08
CA LEU A 641 -13.10 21.56 29.46
C LEU A 641 -14.44 21.08 30.01
N HIS A 642 -14.91 19.93 29.55
CA HIS A 642 -16.18 19.35 29.97
C HIS A 642 -16.24 18.89 31.42
N ARG A 643 -15.11 18.90 32.12
CA ARG A 643 -15.00 18.63 33.55
C ARG A 643 -14.94 19.89 34.40
N GLU A 644 -14.89 21.07 33.78
CA GLU A 644 -14.83 22.34 34.49
C GLU A 644 -16.18 22.71 35.09
N ASN A 645 -16.16 23.43 36.22
CA ASN A 645 -17.39 23.86 36.88
C ASN A 645 -18.24 24.77 35.98
N PHE A 646 -17.61 25.61 35.16
CA PHE A 646 -18.31 26.49 34.22
C PHE A 646 -19.01 25.71 33.09
N TRP A 647 -18.58 24.48 32.80
CA TRP A 647 -19.17 23.65 31.74
C TRP A 647 -20.60 23.21 32.07
N LYS A 648 -20.98 23.22 33.36
CA LYS A 648 -22.36 22.90 33.80
C LYS A 648 -23.42 23.78 33.14
N GLY A 649 -23.06 24.97 32.65
CA GLY A 649 -23.95 25.87 31.91
C GLY A 649 -23.98 25.66 30.38
N MET A 650 -23.17 24.75 29.83
CA MET A 650 -23.15 24.50 28.39
C MET A 650 -24.41 23.74 27.92
N PRO A 651 -24.85 23.92 26.66
CA PRO A 651 -25.98 23.19 26.13
C PRO A 651 -25.78 21.67 26.26
N GLN A 652 -26.81 20.92 26.68
CA GLN A 652 -26.74 19.45 26.80
C GLN A 652 -26.34 18.73 25.50
N ALA A 653 -26.53 19.40 24.36
CA ALA A 653 -26.08 18.92 23.06
C ALA A 653 -24.54 18.83 22.93
N VAL A 654 -23.76 19.49 23.77
CA VAL A 654 -22.29 19.45 23.78
C VAL A 654 -21.80 18.71 25.03
N ASN A 655 -21.47 17.43 24.87
CA ASN A 655 -21.16 16.53 25.98
C ASN A 655 -19.70 16.62 26.41
N SER A 656 -18.79 16.70 25.44
CA SER A 656 -17.36 16.72 25.72
C SER A 656 -16.63 17.65 24.77
N LEU A 657 -15.67 18.38 25.32
CA LEU A 657 -14.65 19.09 24.58
C LEU A 657 -13.32 18.90 25.30
N LYS A 658 -12.31 18.54 24.52
CA LYS A 658 -10.93 18.40 24.97
C LYS A 658 -10.03 19.19 24.04
N LEU A 659 -9.18 20.06 24.58
CA LEU A 659 -8.13 20.71 23.83
C LEU A 659 -6.81 19.97 24.05
N ARG A 660 -6.01 19.86 22.99
CA ARG A 660 -4.71 19.15 22.98
C ARG A 660 -3.65 20.00 22.31
N GLY A 661 -2.44 19.99 22.85
CA GLY A 661 -1.29 20.66 22.26
C GLY A 661 0.00 19.92 22.57
N SER A 662 0.92 19.83 21.62
CA SER A 662 2.16 19.08 21.80
C SER A 662 3.30 19.60 20.94
N TYR A 663 4.51 19.39 21.46
CA TYR A 663 5.76 19.64 20.77
C TYR A 663 6.71 18.46 21.02
N GLY A 664 7.38 17.97 19.98
CA GLY A 664 8.38 16.91 20.13
C GLY A 664 9.41 16.90 19.02
N VAL A 665 10.55 16.28 19.34
CA VAL A 665 11.67 16.07 18.41
C VAL A 665 11.92 14.57 18.27
N ASN A 666 11.94 14.08 17.03
CA ASN A 666 12.36 12.70 16.72
C ASN A 666 13.65 12.71 15.92
N GLY A 667 14.50 11.71 16.15
CA GLY A 667 15.62 11.38 15.28
C GLY A 667 15.17 10.56 14.07
N ASN A 668 15.95 10.63 12.99
CA ASN A 668 15.90 9.71 11.86
C ASN A 668 17.32 9.37 11.38
N ILE A 669 17.52 8.10 11.01
CA ILE A 669 18.71 7.59 10.30
C ILE A 669 18.32 6.78 9.06
N SER A 670 17.05 6.83 8.66
CA SER A 670 16.57 6.12 7.48
C SER A 670 17.20 6.75 6.24
N GLY A 671 17.75 5.93 5.34
CA GLY A 671 18.47 6.39 4.15
C GLY A 671 19.99 6.44 4.32
N LEU A 672 20.52 6.26 5.53
CA LEU A 672 21.95 6.19 5.79
C LEU A 672 22.44 4.73 5.79
N GLY A 673 23.40 4.41 4.91
CA GLY A 673 24.06 3.09 4.88
C GLY A 673 24.84 2.79 6.16
N ASN A 674 24.99 1.51 6.52
CA ASN A 674 25.58 1.07 7.80
C ASN A 674 27.01 1.57 8.03
N TYR A 675 27.76 1.81 6.96
CA TYR A 675 29.17 2.25 7.01
C TYR A 675 29.41 3.58 6.29
N GLN A 676 28.36 4.28 5.85
CA GLN A 676 28.47 5.45 4.97
C GLN A 676 29.35 6.57 5.56
N ALA A 677 29.28 6.81 6.88
CA ALA A 677 30.08 7.83 7.55
C ALA A 677 31.60 7.54 7.51
N GLN A 678 31.99 6.26 7.38
CA GLN A 678 33.39 5.82 7.37
C GLN A 678 34.02 5.84 5.97
N GLY A 679 33.19 5.97 4.92
CA GLY A 679 33.61 5.75 3.53
C GLY A 679 33.62 4.27 3.16
N ALA A 680 33.82 3.96 1.87
CA ALA A 680 33.83 2.59 1.37
C ALA A 680 34.84 2.38 0.24
N TYR A 681 35.36 1.16 0.16
CA TYR A 681 36.11 0.65 -0.99
C TYR A 681 35.35 -0.50 -1.62
N ASP A 682 35.24 -0.50 -2.93
CA ASP A 682 34.69 -1.64 -3.67
C ASP A 682 35.79 -2.67 -3.91
N VAL A 683 35.45 -3.93 -3.68
CA VAL A 683 36.31 -5.10 -3.88
C VAL A 683 35.68 -6.06 -4.89
N GLY A 684 36.48 -6.93 -5.50
CA GLY A 684 36.01 -7.90 -6.49
C GLY A 684 35.94 -7.39 -7.93
N ASN A 685 36.31 -6.13 -8.15
CA ASN A 685 36.51 -5.58 -9.48
C ASN A 685 37.81 -6.09 -10.11
N ARG A 686 37.89 -6.01 -11.45
CA ARG A 686 39.12 -6.32 -12.20
C ARG A 686 39.60 -5.10 -12.96
N TYR A 687 40.90 -4.82 -12.90
CA TYR A 687 41.57 -3.78 -13.68
C TYR A 687 42.72 -4.42 -14.44
N PHE A 688 42.71 -4.34 -15.77
CA PHE A 688 43.62 -5.08 -16.66
C PHE A 688 43.70 -6.61 -16.42
N GLY A 689 42.61 -7.20 -15.90
CA GLY A 689 42.53 -8.64 -15.62
C GLY A 689 42.94 -9.03 -14.20
N ASP A 690 43.60 -8.14 -13.46
CA ASP A 690 43.99 -8.35 -12.07
C ASP A 690 42.91 -7.88 -11.10
N ALA A 691 42.89 -8.46 -9.90
CA ALA A 691 42.01 -8.02 -8.83
C ALA A 691 42.32 -6.57 -8.44
N ALA A 692 41.28 -5.74 -8.36
CA ALA A 692 41.39 -4.33 -8.08
C ALA A 692 40.49 -3.90 -6.93
N ILE A 693 40.94 -2.87 -6.23
CA ILE A 693 40.20 -2.16 -5.19
C ILE A 693 40.20 -0.69 -5.61
N TYR A 694 39.04 -0.03 -5.52
CA TYR A 694 38.96 1.42 -5.67
C TYR A 694 38.05 2.02 -4.61
N ASN A 695 38.29 3.29 -4.29
CA ASN A 695 37.48 4.02 -3.34
C ASN A 695 36.11 4.34 -3.98
N SER A 696 35.04 3.74 -3.43
CA SER A 696 33.68 3.84 -3.99
C SER A 696 32.81 4.85 -3.26
N ALA A 697 33.14 5.24 -2.03
CA ALA A 697 32.44 6.28 -1.29
C ALA A 697 33.39 7.08 -0.39
N LEU A 698 33.30 8.41 -0.48
CA LEU A 698 34.02 9.32 0.41
C LEU A 698 33.52 9.20 1.85
N ALA A 699 34.46 9.21 2.80
CA ALA A 699 34.14 9.29 4.22
C ALA A 699 33.58 10.66 4.58
N ASN A 700 32.55 10.68 5.41
CA ASN A 700 32.03 11.90 6.01
C ASN A 700 31.76 11.67 7.51
N PRO A 701 32.74 11.98 8.39
CA PRO A 701 32.59 11.79 9.83
C PRO A 701 31.64 12.81 10.47
N ALA A 702 31.14 13.81 9.72
CA ALA A 702 30.17 14.79 10.19
C ALA A 702 28.71 14.35 10.01
N LEU A 703 28.47 13.13 9.48
CA LEU A 703 27.11 12.62 9.34
C LEU A 703 26.45 12.42 10.71
N GLN A 704 25.27 13.03 10.87
CA GLN A 704 24.52 13.13 12.12
C GLN A 704 23.04 12.75 11.92
N TRP A 705 22.29 12.69 13.02
CA TRP A 705 20.85 12.46 13.03
C TRP A 705 20.10 13.54 12.23
N GLU A 706 19.18 13.13 11.35
CA GLU A 706 18.13 14.04 10.91
C GLU A 706 17.14 14.25 12.08
N ARG A 707 16.56 15.45 12.20
CA ARG A 707 15.71 15.80 13.35
C ARG A 707 14.37 16.36 12.90
N SER A 708 13.29 15.64 13.14
CA SER A 708 11.92 16.11 12.90
C SER A 708 11.35 16.76 14.16
N LYS A 709 11.15 18.09 14.11
CA LYS A 709 10.51 18.91 15.14
C LYS A 709 9.05 19.10 14.75
N THR A 710 8.11 18.61 15.55
CA THR A 710 6.67 18.70 15.27
C THR A 710 5.97 19.51 16.35
N LEU A 711 5.19 20.50 15.93
CA LEU A 711 4.21 21.22 16.74
C LEU A 711 2.81 20.80 16.29
N ASN A 712 1.94 20.47 17.23
CA ASN A 712 0.58 20.02 16.94
C ASN A 712 -0.43 20.67 17.90
N PHE A 713 -1.58 21.05 17.37
CA PHE A 713 -2.73 21.54 18.12
C PHE A 713 -3.97 20.81 17.64
N GLY A 714 -4.82 20.37 18.56
CA GLY A 714 -6.04 19.66 18.20
C GLY A 714 -7.13 19.77 19.23
N PHE A 715 -8.32 19.33 18.87
CA PHE A 715 -9.43 19.18 19.80
C PHE A 715 -10.26 17.95 19.49
N ASP A 716 -10.89 17.42 20.55
CA ASP A 716 -11.85 16.32 20.47
C ASP A 716 -13.20 16.85 20.95
N LEU A 717 -14.24 16.64 20.15
CA LEU A 717 -15.59 17.14 20.38
C LEU A 717 -16.57 15.97 20.41
N GLY A 718 -17.44 15.93 21.42
CA GLY A 718 -18.56 14.98 21.51
C GLY A 718 -19.88 15.72 21.65
N LEU A 719 -20.83 15.39 20.78
CA LEU A 719 -22.15 16.01 20.68
C LEU A 719 -23.27 14.97 20.79
N PHE A 720 -24.44 15.41 21.26
CA PHE A 720 -25.69 14.64 21.33
C PHE A 720 -25.55 13.28 22.02
N ASN A 721 -25.06 13.30 23.26
CA ASN A 721 -24.64 12.14 24.05
C ASN A 721 -23.57 11.30 23.35
N ASN A 722 -22.56 11.99 22.80
CA ASN A 722 -21.46 11.41 22.01
C ASN A 722 -21.91 10.61 20.78
N ARG A 723 -23.16 10.76 20.32
CA ARG A 723 -23.62 10.17 19.07
C ARG A 723 -22.89 10.73 17.87
N VAL A 724 -22.42 11.98 17.96
CA VAL A 724 -21.52 12.57 16.98
C VAL A 724 -20.22 12.93 17.69
N SER A 725 -19.10 12.43 17.19
CA SER A 725 -17.77 12.76 17.69
C SER A 725 -16.90 13.27 16.55
N GLY A 726 -16.11 14.30 16.81
CA GLY A 726 -15.22 14.93 15.85
C GLY A 726 -13.84 15.11 16.44
N ILE A 727 -12.81 14.92 15.62
CA ILE A 727 -11.42 15.18 15.97
C ILE A 727 -10.82 16.05 14.90
N PHE A 728 -10.13 17.09 15.34
CA PHE A 728 -9.38 17.98 14.47
C PHE A 728 -7.96 18.10 14.98
N ASP A 729 -6.99 17.96 14.08
CA ASP A 729 -5.57 18.21 14.37
C ASP A 729 -4.99 19.15 13.29
N SER A 730 -4.18 20.13 13.72
CA SER A 730 -3.37 20.99 12.86
C SER A 730 -1.91 20.85 13.28
N TYR A 731 -1.03 20.58 12.31
CA TYR A 731 0.37 20.33 12.61
C TYR A 731 1.31 21.11 11.70
N ARG A 732 2.50 21.36 12.24
CA ARG A 732 3.67 21.85 11.53
C ARG A 732 4.87 21.00 11.93
N ARG A 733 5.44 20.27 10.98
CA ARG A 733 6.67 19.51 11.15
C ARG A 733 7.78 20.14 10.33
N VAL A 734 8.92 20.40 10.96
CA VAL A 734 10.16 20.81 10.29
C VAL A 734 11.19 19.70 10.51
N THR A 735 11.72 19.14 9.45
CA THR A 735 12.79 18.14 9.51
C THR A 735 14.08 18.79 9.08
N ASP A 736 14.99 18.98 10.03
CA ASP A 736 16.31 19.58 9.82
C ASP A 736 17.38 18.49 9.72
N ASN A 737 18.59 18.89 9.29
CA ASN A 737 19.73 18.01 9.09
C ASN A 737 19.42 16.84 8.16
N LEU A 738 18.58 17.05 7.14
CA LEU A 738 18.24 16.02 6.17
C LEU A 738 19.45 15.58 5.37
N LEU A 739 19.49 14.29 5.05
CA LEU A 739 20.51 13.69 4.21
C LEU A 739 20.32 14.16 2.76
N THR A 740 21.32 14.88 2.25
CA THR A 740 21.34 15.46 0.90
C THR A 740 22.69 15.22 0.23
N ASP A 741 22.65 15.02 -1.09
CA ASP A 741 23.86 14.93 -1.91
C ASP A 741 24.37 16.33 -2.22
N LEU A 742 25.59 16.63 -1.75
CA LEU A 742 26.34 17.80 -2.18
C LEU A 742 27.14 17.42 -3.43
N ALA A 743 26.86 18.08 -4.56
CA ALA A 743 27.60 17.87 -5.79
C ALA A 743 29.07 18.31 -5.63
N LEU A 744 30.00 17.50 -6.12
CA LEU A 744 31.43 17.79 -6.06
C LEU A 744 31.99 18.11 -7.46
N PRO A 745 33.06 18.93 -7.56
CA PRO A 745 33.82 19.06 -8.79
C PRO A 745 34.34 17.70 -9.26
N ARG A 746 34.20 17.40 -10.55
CA ARG A 746 34.65 16.11 -11.12
C ARG A 746 36.16 15.84 -10.94
N THR A 747 36.96 16.89 -10.70
CA THR A 747 38.39 16.78 -10.39
C THR A 747 38.68 16.02 -9.09
N THR A 748 37.71 15.89 -8.20
CA THR A 748 37.82 15.09 -6.97
C THR A 748 37.80 13.58 -7.25
N GLY A 749 37.37 13.15 -8.45
CA GLY A 749 37.12 11.75 -8.77
C GLY A 749 35.74 11.23 -8.32
N PHE A 750 34.95 12.06 -7.62
CA PHE A 750 33.60 11.75 -7.16
C PHE A 750 32.58 12.75 -7.71
N THR A 751 31.33 12.31 -7.86
CA THR A 751 30.24 13.18 -8.34
C THR A 751 29.52 13.92 -7.22
N SER A 752 29.46 13.33 -6.02
CA SER A 752 28.82 13.91 -4.85
C SER A 752 29.39 13.33 -3.55
N ILE A 753 29.05 13.99 -2.44
CA ILE A 753 29.21 13.46 -1.08
C ILE A 753 27.89 13.63 -0.31
N LEU A 754 27.52 12.64 0.48
CA LEU A 754 26.33 12.72 1.33
C LEU A 754 26.60 13.65 2.52
N THR A 755 25.68 14.56 2.81
CA THR A 755 25.79 15.56 3.89
C THR A 755 24.48 15.68 4.66
N ASN A 756 24.47 16.39 5.80
CA ASN A 756 23.26 16.75 6.54
C ASN A 756 22.83 18.20 6.26
N LEU A 757 22.87 18.62 4.99
CA LEU A 757 22.56 19.99 4.58
C LEU A 757 21.20 20.04 3.87
N GLY A 758 20.13 20.00 4.67
CA GLY A 758 18.79 20.11 4.12
C GLY A 758 17.73 20.26 5.20
N SER A 759 16.68 21.02 4.89
CA SER A 759 15.51 21.15 5.76
C SER A 759 14.21 21.17 4.98
N LEU A 760 13.19 20.50 5.52
CA LEU A 760 11.86 20.35 4.92
C LEU A 760 10.75 20.68 5.92
N GLU A 761 9.72 21.40 5.46
CA GLU A 761 8.50 21.66 6.21
C GLU A 761 7.30 20.90 5.63
N ASN A 762 6.57 20.21 6.51
CA ASN A 762 5.25 19.64 6.25
C ASN A 762 4.24 20.36 7.15
N LYS A 763 3.20 20.94 6.56
CA LYS A 763 2.06 21.54 7.28
C LYS A 763 0.76 20.92 6.82
N GLY A 764 -0.17 20.71 7.74
CA GLY A 764 -1.43 20.08 7.39
C GLY A 764 -2.54 20.21 8.40
N LEU A 765 -3.72 19.80 7.95
CA LEU A 765 -4.96 19.71 8.71
C LEU A 765 -5.49 18.28 8.61
N GLU A 766 -6.01 17.75 9.70
CA GLU A 766 -6.58 16.41 9.78
C GLU A 766 -7.94 16.53 10.47
N PHE A 767 -8.94 15.87 9.89
CA PHE A 767 -10.31 15.84 10.41
C PHE A 767 -10.83 14.41 10.42
N GLU A 768 -11.50 14.04 11.50
CA GLU A 768 -12.24 12.79 11.65
C GLU A 768 -13.62 13.09 12.23
N LEU A 769 -14.66 12.45 11.70
CA LEU A 769 -16.03 12.54 12.16
C LEU A 769 -16.62 11.14 12.25
N ASN A 770 -17.21 10.80 13.38
CA ASN A 770 -17.97 9.57 13.57
C ASN A 770 -19.38 9.93 14.07
N ALA A 771 -20.40 9.36 13.44
CA ALA A 771 -21.80 9.67 13.74
C ALA A 771 -22.67 8.41 13.78
N SER A 772 -23.33 8.18 14.91
CA SER A 772 -24.46 7.25 15.07
C SER A 772 -25.76 7.99 14.71
N VAL A 773 -26.14 7.91 13.44
CA VAL A 773 -27.18 8.74 12.81
C VAL A 773 -28.55 8.52 13.43
N LEU A 774 -28.85 7.29 13.82
CA LEU A 774 -30.10 6.93 14.48
C LEU A 774 -29.89 6.70 15.97
N SER A 775 -31.01 6.72 16.71
CA SER A 775 -30.99 6.46 18.14
C SER A 775 -30.53 5.02 18.43
N PRO A 776 -29.79 4.76 19.52
CA PRO A 776 -29.46 3.40 19.95
C PRO A 776 -30.67 2.46 20.12
N GLN A 777 -31.86 3.01 20.33
CA GLN A 777 -33.14 2.29 20.43
C GLN A 777 -33.69 1.82 19.08
N SER A 778 -33.22 2.36 17.95
CA SER A 778 -33.73 2.00 16.63
C SER A 778 -33.36 0.55 16.28
N ALA A 779 -34.33 -0.23 15.80
CA ALA A 779 -34.05 -1.57 15.26
C ALA A 779 -33.13 -1.52 14.02
N PHE A 780 -33.10 -0.38 13.34
CA PHE A 780 -32.19 -0.07 12.25
C PHE A 780 -31.08 0.84 12.77
N GLN A 781 -29.85 0.32 12.80
CA GLN A 781 -28.67 1.06 13.26
C GLN A 781 -27.88 1.59 12.08
N TRP A 782 -27.55 2.89 12.08
CA TRP A 782 -26.74 3.51 11.04
C TRP A 782 -25.58 4.30 11.66
N THR A 783 -24.37 3.91 11.29
CA THR A 783 -23.14 4.64 11.63
C THR A 783 -22.46 5.15 10.36
N THR A 784 -21.98 6.40 10.41
CA THR A 784 -21.21 7.05 9.37
C THR A 784 -19.88 7.53 9.94
N SER A 785 -18.79 7.25 9.24
CA SER A 785 -17.46 7.75 9.56
C SER A 785 -16.88 8.48 8.36
N LEU A 786 -16.28 9.65 8.57
CA LEU A 786 -15.60 10.43 7.55
C LEU A 786 -14.22 10.84 8.08
N ASN A 787 -13.21 10.79 7.24
CA ASN A 787 -11.92 11.38 7.52
C ASN A 787 -11.41 12.18 6.30
N ALA A 788 -10.63 13.22 6.58
CA ALA A 788 -10.01 14.06 5.58
C ALA A 788 -8.66 14.56 6.07
N SER A 789 -7.72 14.75 5.16
CA SER A 789 -6.38 15.23 5.49
C SER A 789 -5.82 16.07 4.37
N TYR A 790 -5.28 17.22 4.74
CA TYR A 790 -4.60 18.15 3.85
C TYR A 790 -3.12 18.24 4.23
N VAL A 791 -2.23 18.13 3.25
CA VAL A 791 -0.78 18.25 3.47
C VAL A 791 -0.14 19.14 2.40
N LYS A 792 0.73 20.04 2.85
CA LYS A 792 1.60 20.85 2.00
C LYS A 792 3.06 20.66 2.41
N ILE A 793 3.92 20.52 1.42
CA ILE A 793 5.35 20.30 1.57
C ILE A 793 6.11 21.52 1.03
N LYS A 794 7.14 21.97 1.76
CA LYS A 794 7.99 23.10 1.37
C LYS A 794 9.45 22.82 1.74
N ILE A 795 10.37 23.03 0.81
CA ILE A 795 11.82 22.98 1.07
C ILE A 795 12.23 24.28 1.76
N LEU A 796 12.95 24.16 2.88
CA LEU A 796 13.43 25.31 3.65
C LEU A 796 14.90 25.60 3.36
N GLU A 797 15.73 24.56 3.26
CA GLU A 797 17.18 24.68 3.11
C GLU A 797 17.70 23.55 2.22
N LEU A 798 18.71 23.86 1.40
CA LEU A 798 19.47 22.93 0.56
C LEU A 798 20.97 23.23 0.68
N PRO A 799 21.87 22.33 0.25
CA PRO A 799 23.29 22.62 0.22
C PRO A 799 23.58 23.81 -0.70
N ASP A 800 24.40 24.75 -0.24
CA ASP A 800 24.84 25.88 -1.05
C ASP A 800 25.54 25.39 -2.32
N ASN A 801 25.03 25.84 -3.47
CA ASN A 801 25.57 25.52 -4.79
C ASN A 801 25.86 26.77 -5.63
N GLY A 802 25.76 27.97 -5.04
CA GLY A 802 25.97 29.25 -5.73
C GLY A 802 24.87 29.67 -6.71
N ILE A 803 23.75 28.93 -6.78
CA ILE A 803 22.58 29.27 -7.59
C ILE A 803 21.50 29.86 -6.68
N GLU A 804 20.72 30.82 -7.20
CA GLU A 804 19.57 31.39 -6.49
C GLU A 804 18.67 30.30 -5.87
N ASN A 805 18.39 30.43 -4.56
CA ASN A 805 17.62 29.48 -3.75
C ASN A 805 18.20 28.05 -3.74
N ASN A 806 19.51 27.88 -3.93
CA ASN A 806 20.23 26.61 -3.92
C ASN A 806 19.59 25.57 -4.86
N ARG A 807 19.11 26.03 -6.02
CA ARG A 807 18.29 25.24 -6.93
C ARG A 807 19.07 24.07 -7.55
N ILE A 808 18.48 22.88 -7.51
CA ILE A 808 18.98 21.66 -8.16
C ILE A 808 17.95 21.21 -9.21
N GLY A 809 18.36 21.22 -10.48
CA GLY A 809 17.49 20.92 -11.62
C GLY A 809 16.50 22.05 -11.93
N GLY A 810 15.30 21.68 -12.41
CA GLY A 810 14.29 22.62 -12.87
C GLY A 810 14.37 22.91 -14.37
N VAL A 811 13.52 23.84 -14.83
CA VAL A 811 13.39 24.24 -16.23
C VAL A 811 13.42 25.76 -16.33
N ASN A 812 14.21 26.29 -17.26
CA ASN A 812 14.17 27.72 -17.57
C ASN A 812 13.05 27.95 -18.59
N ILE A 813 12.03 28.72 -18.23
CA ILE A 813 10.82 28.93 -19.05
C ILE A 813 10.34 30.38 -18.96
N TRP A 814 9.48 30.79 -19.89
CA TRP A 814 8.84 32.11 -19.82
C TRP A 814 7.85 32.20 -18.64
N ASP A 815 7.99 33.23 -17.80
CA ASP A 815 7.03 33.56 -16.75
C ASP A 815 6.21 34.80 -17.16
N PRO A 816 4.93 34.63 -17.57
CA PRO A 816 4.11 35.73 -18.03
C PRO A 816 3.80 36.74 -16.90
N ASN A 817 3.88 36.34 -15.62
CA ASN A 817 3.64 37.28 -14.51
C ASN A 817 4.86 38.17 -14.27
N ALA A 818 6.06 37.67 -14.55
CA ALA A 818 7.31 38.42 -14.40
C ALA A 818 7.72 39.15 -15.69
N GLY A 819 7.15 38.77 -16.84
CA GLY A 819 7.56 39.28 -18.15
C GLY A 819 9.01 38.94 -18.51
N ALA A 820 9.52 37.81 -18.01
CA ALA A 820 10.91 37.40 -18.18
C ALA A 820 11.05 35.87 -18.10
N TYR A 821 12.17 35.34 -18.62
CA TYR A 821 12.53 33.94 -18.40
C TYR A 821 12.97 33.72 -16.97
N ALA A 822 12.46 32.65 -16.36
CA ALA A 822 12.78 32.27 -15.00
C ALA A 822 12.93 30.76 -14.87
N TRP A 823 13.85 30.35 -14.00
CA TRP A 823 13.97 28.96 -13.59
C TRP A 823 12.80 28.57 -12.67
N LYS A 824 12.04 27.54 -13.07
CA LYS A 824 10.91 26.99 -12.32
C LYS A 824 11.11 25.49 -12.04
N GLY A 825 10.44 24.98 -11.02
CA GLY A 825 10.57 23.58 -10.61
C GLY A 825 11.93 23.24 -9.98
N GLY A 826 12.35 21.98 -10.08
CA GLY A 826 13.54 21.48 -9.41
C GLY A 826 13.36 21.43 -7.88
N LEU A 827 14.42 21.03 -7.18
CA LEU A 827 14.52 21.23 -5.74
C LEU A 827 15.06 22.65 -5.52
N GLN A 828 14.34 23.50 -4.79
CA GLN A 828 14.82 24.85 -4.47
C GLN A 828 14.23 25.31 -3.15
N GLU A 829 14.97 26.11 -2.41
CA GLU A 829 14.51 26.74 -1.17
C GLU A 829 13.27 27.59 -1.43
N GLY A 830 12.31 27.53 -0.50
CA GLY A 830 11.02 28.18 -0.68
C GLY A 830 10.02 27.40 -1.56
N GLY A 831 10.52 26.50 -2.41
CA GLY A 831 9.73 25.71 -3.37
C GLY A 831 9.09 24.44 -2.77
N ARG A 832 8.34 23.73 -3.62
CA ARG A 832 7.76 22.40 -3.33
C ARG A 832 8.44 21.33 -4.18
N ILE A 833 8.34 20.08 -3.75
CA ILE A 833 8.96 18.95 -4.45
C ILE A 833 8.06 18.47 -5.58
N GLY A 834 8.63 18.19 -6.76
CA GLY A 834 8.00 17.38 -7.81
C GLY A 834 7.23 18.15 -8.88
N ASP A 835 7.34 19.48 -8.99
CA ASP A 835 6.60 20.24 -10.01
C ASP A 835 6.88 19.75 -11.44
N MET A 836 5.81 19.49 -12.18
CA MET A 836 5.84 18.92 -13.53
C MET A 836 5.59 20.01 -14.57
N PHE A 837 6.30 19.94 -15.70
CA PHE A 837 6.23 20.92 -16.79
C PHE A 837 6.13 20.22 -18.15
N ALA A 838 5.36 20.79 -19.08
CA ALA A 838 5.15 20.24 -20.41
C ALA A 838 4.77 21.34 -21.42
N TYR A 839 4.86 21.03 -22.70
CA TYR A 839 4.37 21.89 -23.78
C TYR A 839 2.85 21.85 -23.84
N LYS A 840 2.22 23.01 -24.01
CA LYS A 840 0.76 23.11 -24.10
C LYS A 840 0.29 22.95 -25.54
N GLN A 841 -0.51 21.93 -25.79
CA GLN A 841 -1.25 21.81 -27.05
C GLN A 841 -2.48 22.73 -27.01
N LEU A 842 -2.58 23.67 -27.97
CA LEU A 842 -3.74 24.54 -28.16
C LEU A 842 -4.80 23.89 -29.05
N GLY A 843 -4.35 23.10 -30.02
CA GLY A 843 -5.19 22.42 -31.00
C GLY A 843 -4.34 21.73 -32.04
N ILE A 844 -4.96 21.32 -33.14
CA ILE A 844 -4.32 20.75 -34.32
C ILE A 844 -4.54 21.72 -35.48
N TYR A 845 -3.52 22.03 -36.26
CA TYR A 845 -3.70 22.88 -37.45
C TYR A 845 -4.62 22.16 -38.43
N SER A 846 -5.71 22.80 -38.87
CA SER A 846 -6.67 22.16 -39.75
C SER A 846 -6.17 22.11 -41.19
N THR A 847 -5.39 23.12 -41.60
CA THR A 847 -4.77 23.20 -42.93
C THR A 847 -3.27 23.46 -42.93
N ASP A 848 -2.61 23.19 -44.06
CA ASP A 848 -1.20 23.51 -44.30
C ASP A 848 -0.94 25.03 -44.22
N GLU A 849 -1.87 25.87 -44.69
CA GLU A 849 -1.76 27.33 -44.62
C GLU A 849 -1.76 27.82 -43.15
N GLU A 850 -2.65 27.27 -42.33
CA GLU A 850 -2.67 27.57 -40.88
C GLU A 850 -1.38 27.11 -40.21
N ALA A 851 -0.88 25.91 -40.55
CA ALA A 851 0.35 25.37 -40.00
C ALA A 851 1.57 26.24 -40.38
N ALA A 852 1.65 26.70 -41.63
CA ALA A 852 2.70 27.57 -42.12
C ALA A 852 2.68 28.97 -41.47
N ALA A 853 1.50 29.48 -41.12
CA ALA A 853 1.35 30.76 -40.43
C ALA A 853 1.70 30.71 -38.93
N GLY A 854 1.74 29.54 -38.31
CA GLY A 854 2.07 29.38 -36.90
C GLY A 854 3.58 29.50 -36.58
N PRO A 855 3.97 29.52 -35.30
CA PRO A 855 5.36 29.69 -34.86
C PRO A 855 6.28 28.57 -35.36
N LYS A 856 7.56 28.90 -35.60
CA LYS A 856 8.56 27.95 -36.07
C LYS A 856 8.97 26.98 -34.96
N ASP A 857 8.76 25.69 -35.18
CA ASP A 857 9.05 24.66 -34.18
C ASP A 857 10.49 24.15 -34.28
N MET A 858 11.32 24.54 -33.31
CA MET A 858 12.74 24.19 -33.28
C MET A 858 13.01 22.81 -32.68
N LEU A 859 12.01 22.21 -32.03
CA LEU A 859 12.11 20.90 -31.37
C LEU A 859 11.80 19.72 -32.31
N VAL A 860 11.25 19.98 -33.50
CA VAL A 860 11.09 18.97 -34.58
C VAL A 860 12.46 18.37 -34.92
N VAL A 861 12.55 17.07 -35.17
CA VAL A 861 13.84 16.42 -35.49
C VAL A 861 14.23 16.67 -36.96
N GLY A 862 15.53 16.81 -37.22
CA GLY A 862 16.08 17.06 -38.57
C GLY A 862 16.21 18.54 -38.94
N THR A 863 16.74 18.81 -40.13
CA THR A 863 16.95 20.19 -40.64
C THR A 863 15.65 20.80 -41.18
N ASP A 864 14.77 19.97 -41.74
CA ASP A 864 13.44 20.39 -42.19
C ASP A 864 12.47 20.54 -41.01
N LYS A 865 12.04 21.79 -40.77
CA LYS A 865 11.11 22.20 -39.72
C LYS A 865 9.72 22.57 -40.27
N THR A 866 9.44 22.18 -41.51
CA THR A 866 8.14 22.48 -42.14
C THR A 866 7.03 21.79 -41.37
N LYS A 867 5.97 22.55 -41.06
CA LYS A 867 4.75 22.04 -40.44
C LYS A 867 3.68 21.86 -41.50
N HIS A 868 2.78 20.92 -41.27
CA HIS A 868 1.64 20.62 -42.13
C HIS A 868 0.33 20.63 -41.32
N GLY A 869 -0.79 20.73 -42.02
CA GLY A 869 -2.11 20.45 -41.48
C GLY A 869 -2.12 19.06 -40.83
N GLY A 870 -2.67 18.99 -39.61
CA GLY A 870 -2.58 17.83 -38.76
C GLY A 870 -1.42 17.84 -37.76
N ASP A 871 -0.47 18.77 -37.84
CA ASP A 871 0.54 18.96 -36.80
C ASP A 871 -0.02 19.75 -35.60
N VAL A 872 0.62 19.58 -34.45
CA VAL A 872 0.16 20.21 -33.20
C VAL A 872 0.43 21.72 -33.23
N ASN A 873 -0.60 22.49 -32.90
CA ASN A 873 -0.45 23.90 -32.59
C ASN A 873 -0.03 24.06 -31.12
N TRP A 874 1.26 24.31 -30.91
CA TRP A 874 1.83 24.53 -29.59
C TRP A 874 1.63 25.97 -29.14
N LEU A 875 1.46 26.17 -27.83
CA LEU A 875 1.54 27.49 -27.24
C LEU A 875 2.98 28.00 -27.35
N ASP A 876 3.16 29.04 -28.16
CA ASP A 876 4.29 29.98 -28.03
C ASP A 876 4.02 30.83 -26.78
N SER A 877 4.80 30.59 -25.74
CA SER A 877 4.53 31.12 -24.40
C SER A 877 4.97 32.57 -24.26
N ASP A 878 6.05 32.96 -24.95
CA ASP A 878 6.66 34.29 -24.90
C ASP A 878 6.30 35.17 -26.12
N GLY A 879 5.66 34.59 -27.14
CA GLY A 879 5.16 35.29 -28.31
C GLY A 879 6.25 35.68 -29.31
N ASN A 880 7.41 35.02 -29.28
CA ASN A 880 8.55 35.32 -30.13
C ASN A 880 8.48 34.68 -31.54
N GLY A 881 7.44 33.88 -31.81
CA GLY A 881 7.23 33.16 -33.05
C GLY A 881 8.03 31.85 -33.17
N ILE A 882 8.62 31.34 -32.09
CA ILE A 882 9.47 30.15 -32.03
C ILE A 882 8.91 29.22 -30.94
N ILE A 883 8.96 27.90 -31.18
CA ILE A 883 8.73 26.88 -30.15
C ILE A 883 10.05 26.21 -29.77
N ASP A 884 10.47 26.36 -28.52
CA ASP A 884 11.71 25.79 -27.96
C ASP A 884 11.54 25.30 -26.50
N ASP A 885 12.65 25.04 -25.78
CA ASP A 885 12.59 24.52 -24.41
C ASP A 885 12.02 25.51 -23.36
N LYS A 886 11.86 26.79 -23.72
CA LYS A 886 11.31 27.85 -22.89
C LYS A 886 9.80 27.87 -22.86
N ASP A 887 9.14 27.18 -23.80
CA ASP A 887 7.66 27.16 -23.94
C ASP A 887 6.91 26.16 -23.08
N ARG A 888 7.62 25.49 -22.16
CA ARG A 888 6.98 24.59 -21.22
C ARG A 888 6.22 25.37 -20.16
N ILE A 889 5.04 24.90 -19.81
CA ILE A 889 4.21 25.47 -18.75
C ILE A 889 4.01 24.46 -17.61
N TYR A 890 3.67 24.98 -16.44
CA TYR A 890 3.41 24.17 -15.25
C TYR A 890 2.16 23.30 -15.42
N MET A 891 2.28 21.99 -15.18
CA MET A 891 1.22 21.00 -15.34
C MET A 891 0.57 20.59 -14.03
N GLY A 892 1.32 20.54 -12.93
CA GLY A 892 0.82 19.93 -11.71
C GLY A 892 1.93 19.42 -10.82
N ASN A 893 1.54 18.70 -9.78
CA ASN A 893 2.45 18.06 -8.83
C ASN A 893 2.06 16.58 -8.67
N PRO A 894 3.01 15.64 -8.60
CA PRO A 894 2.72 14.21 -8.49
C PRO A 894 2.28 13.81 -7.07
N TYR A 895 2.46 14.66 -6.07
CA TYR A 895 2.07 14.38 -4.70
C TYR A 895 0.69 14.96 -4.41
N PRO A 896 -0.28 14.15 -3.96
CA PRO A 896 -1.61 14.64 -3.64
C PRO A 896 -1.59 15.51 -2.39
N THR A 897 -2.49 16.50 -2.38
CA THR A 897 -2.66 17.43 -1.25
C THR A 897 -3.79 17.00 -0.33
N TRP A 898 -4.82 16.33 -0.85
CA TRP A 898 -5.97 15.87 -0.07
C TRP A 898 -6.10 14.34 -0.15
N THR A 899 -6.30 13.72 1.00
CA THR A 899 -6.61 12.29 1.12
C THR A 899 -7.69 12.08 2.18
N GLY A 900 -8.54 11.08 2.01
CA GLY A 900 -9.51 10.74 3.04
C GLY A 900 -10.40 9.57 2.65
N GLY A 901 -11.44 9.37 3.45
CA GLY A 901 -12.43 8.34 3.16
C GLY A 901 -13.69 8.46 3.98
N PHE A 902 -14.64 7.61 3.62
CA PHE A 902 -16.00 7.61 4.11
C PHE A 902 -16.47 6.17 4.25
N THR A 903 -17.10 5.85 5.39
CA THR A 903 -17.64 4.53 5.67
C THR A 903 -19.05 4.66 6.22
N ASN A 904 -19.98 3.86 5.68
CA ASN A 904 -21.33 3.69 6.23
C ASN A 904 -21.51 2.25 6.65
N ARG A 905 -22.13 2.05 7.80
CA ARG A 905 -22.58 0.74 8.25
C ARG A 905 -24.02 0.83 8.67
N LEU A 906 -24.83 -0.04 8.08
CA LEU A 906 -26.26 -0.16 8.32
C LEU A 906 -26.49 -1.57 8.87
N ASN A 907 -27.17 -1.70 10.01
CA ASN A 907 -27.50 -3.01 10.59
C ASN A 907 -28.99 -3.09 10.88
N TYR A 908 -29.59 -4.24 10.56
CA TYR A 908 -31.01 -4.49 10.77
C TYR A 908 -31.27 -5.99 10.91
N LYS A 909 -31.80 -6.43 12.06
CA LYS A 909 -32.25 -7.82 12.31
C LYS A 909 -31.28 -8.91 11.80
N GLY A 910 -29.99 -8.76 12.15
CA GLY A 910 -28.94 -9.71 11.75
C GLY A 910 -28.28 -9.41 10.40
N PHE A 911 -28.92 -8.63 9.51
CA PHE A 911 -28.28 -8.11 8.30
C PHE A 911 -27.37 -6.93 8.64
N GLY A 912 -26.20 -6.89 8.01
CA GLY A 912 -25.28 -5.77 8.04
C GLY A 912 -24.85 -5.40 6.62
N LEU A 913 -24.93 -4.12 6.26
CA LEU A 913 -24.44 -3.56 5.01
C LEU A 913 -23.32 -2.56 5.33
N THR A 914 -22.14 -2.78 4.78
CA THR A 914 -21.00 -1.86 4.85
C THR A 914 -20.70 -1.29 3.47
N ILE A 915 -20.58 0.03 3.37
CA ILE A 915 -20.14 0.74 2.18
C ILE A 915 -18.93 1.59 2.57
N ARG A 916 -17.79 1.38 1.91
CA ARG A 916 -16.55 2.11 2.16
C ARG A 916 -15.99 2.70 0.87
N MET A 917 -15.62 3.98 0.94
CA MET A 917 -14.96 4.70 -0.14
C MET A 917 -13.76 5.48 0.40
N ASP A 918 -12.80 5.74 -0.47
CA ASP A 918 -11.67 6.64 -0.22
C ASP A 918 -11.45 7.55 -1.43
N TYR A 919 -10.78 8.67 -1.20
CA TYR A 919 -10.45 9.62 -2.26
C TYR A 919 -9.04 10.17 -2.09
N THR A 920 -8.46 10.58 -3.21
CA THR A 920 -7.20 11.32 -3.27
C THR A 920 -7.31 12.39 -4.34
N LEU A 921 -6.92 13.62 -4.02
CA LEU A 921 -7.06 14.78 -4.89
C LEU A 921 -5.79 15.66 -4.90
N GLY A 922 -5.57 16.33 -6.02
CA GLY A 922 -4.55 17.35 -6.22
C GLY A 922 -3.28 16.87 -6.90
N HIS A 923 -3.19 15.59 -7.31
CA HIS A 923 -2.02 15.05 -7.99
C HIS A 923 -2.19 14.93 -9.52
N MET A 924 -1.05 14.94 -10.20
CA MET A 924 -0.92 14.88 -11.65
C MET A 924 -0.20 13.59 -12.07
N ILE A 925 -0.64 13.00 -13.18
CA ILE A 925 -0.06 11.80 -13.77
C ILE A 925 0.29 12.08 -15.23
N TYR A 926 1.55 11.87 -15.62
CA TYR A 926 1.94 11.75 -17.01
C TYR A 926 1.66 10.32 -17.49
N ASN A 927 0.65 10.17 -18.34
CA ASN A 927 0.21 8.90 -18.92
C ASN A 927 1.13 8.47 -20.07
N GLU A 928 2.33 7.99 -19.73
CA GLU A 928 3.33 7.59 -20.73
C GLU A 928 2.82 6.45 -21.62
N THR A 929 2.05 5.51 -21.06
CA THR A 929 1.48 4.39 -21.83
C THR A 929 0.56 4.90 -22.95
N ARG A 930 -0.32 5.86 -22.67
CA ARG A 930 -1.18 6.50 -23.69
C ARG A 930 -0.36 7.25 -24.74
N ALA A 931 0.66 8.01 -24.32
CA ALA A 931 1.54 8.72 -25.24
C ALA A 931 2.24 7.74 -26.22
N ARG A 932 2.73 6.60 -25.71
CA ARG A 932 3.41 5.57 -26.50
C ARG A 932 2.51 4.90 -27.55
N VAL A 933 1.26 4.56 -27.20
CA VAL A 933 0.33 3.91 -28.14
C VAL A 933 -0.28 4.88 -29.14
N LEU A 934 -0.37 6.18 -28.83
CA LEU A 934 -0.81 7.18 -29.79
C LEU A 934 0.32 7.63 -30.71
N GLY A 935 1.51 7.89 -30.18
CA GLY A 935 2.66 8.37 -30.95
C GLY A 935 3.50 7.29 -31.62
N ASN A 936 3.15 6.00 -31.42
CA ASN A 936 3.85 4.85 -32.01
C ASN A 936 5.38 4.96 -31.92
N PHE A 937 5.92 5.20 -30.73
CA PHE A 937 7.32 5.60 -30.56
C PHE A 937 8.35 4.64 -31.19
N SER A 938 8.03 3.35 -31.32
CA SER A 938 8.91 2.31 -31.90
C SER A 938 8.63 1.98 -33.38
N GLY A 939 7.61 2.61 -33.97
CA GLY A 939 7.13 2.37 -35.33
C GLY A 939 6.30 1.09 -35.53
N GLN A 940 6.24 0.18 -34.54
CA GLN A 940 5.56 -1.12 -34.68
C GLN A 940 4.77 -1.49 -33.42
N ASN A 941 4.30 -0.49 -32.66
CA ASN A 941 3.48 -0.72 -31.48
C ASN A 941 2.00 -0.86 -31.84
N ALA A 942 1.21 -1.52 -30.99
CA ALA A 942 -0.24 -1.36 -30.99
C ALA A 942 -0.61 0.11 -30.89
N ILE A 943 -1.74 0.46 -31.51
CA ILE A 943 -2.23 1.83 -31.53
C ILE A 943 -3.51 1.97 -30.72
N SER A 944 -3.68 3.12 -30.08
CA SER A 944 -4.93 3.42 -29.39
C SER A 944 -6.08 3.55 -30.39
N LYS A 945 -7.29 3.12 -30.00
CA LYS A 945 -8.50 3.35 -30.79
C LYS A 945 -8.76 4.83 -31.06
N ALA A 946 -8.25 5.71 -30.21
CA ALA A 946 -8.39 7.15 -30.36
C ALA A 946 -7.75 7.69 -31.66
N VAL A 947 -6.81 6.96 -32.28
CA VAL A 947 -6.24 7.30 -33.60
C VAL A 947 -7.32 7.43 -34.70
N THR A 948 -8.48 6.78 -34.55
CA THR A 948 -9.58 6.88 -35.52
C THR A 948 -10.18 8.29 -35.60
N ARG A 949 -9.93 9.12 -34.57
CA ARG A 949 -10.30 10.54 -34.52
C ARG A 949 -9.14 11.46 -34.92
N SER A 950 -7.99 10.93 -35.34
CA SER A 950 -6.87 11.77 -35.77
C SER A 950 -7.23 12.59 -37.00
N TRP A 951 -6.49 13.67 -37.20
CA TRP A 951 -6.55 14.45 -38.43
C TRP A 951 -6.19 13.54 -39.61
N GLN A 952 -6.98 13.58 -40.69
CA GLN A 952 -6.80 12.71 -41.86
C GLN A 952 -6.70 13.51 -43.16
N LYS A 953 -7.37 14.66 -43.26
CA LYS A 953 -7.37 15.50 -44.45
C LYS A 953 -7.48 16.99 -44.09
N GLN A 954 -7.10 17.83 -45.05
CA GLN A 954 -7.18 19.29 -44.95
C GLN A 954 -8.61 19.73 -44.57
N GLY A 955 -8.70 20.59 -43.55
CA GLY A 955 -9.95 21.10 -42.98
C GLY A 955 -10.57 20.26 -41.86
N ASP A 956 -9.98 19.10 -41.51
CA ASP A 956 -10.45 18.33 -40.36
C ASP A 956 -10.21 19.10 -39.03
N ILE A 957 -11.24 19.16 -38.18
CA ILE A 957 -11.16 19.77 -36.84
C ILE A 957 -11.13 18.66 -35.79
N THR A 958 -10.01 18.53 -35.07
CA THR A 958 -9.80 17.47 -34.08
C THR A 958 -8.75 17.86 -33.02
N ASP A 959 -8.65 17.06 -31.96
CA ASP A 959 -7.67 17.17 -30.88
C ASP A 959 -6.51 16.16 -31.00
N ILE A 960 -6.54 15.27 -32.01
CA ILE A 960 -5.50 14.26 -32.23
C ILE A 960 -4.76 14.57 -33.54
N PRO A 961 -3.44 14.80 -33.49
CA PRO A 961 -2.67 15.14 -34.68
C PRO A 961 -2.65 13.98 -35.68
N ARG A 962 -2.23 14.30 -36.90
CA ARG A 962 -1.93 13.31 -37.93
C ARG A 962 -1.02 12.23 -37.35
N TYR A 963 -1.38 10.98 -37.63
CA TYR A 963 -0.62 9.85 -37.15
C TYR A 963 0.64 9.63 -38.01
N TYR A 964 1.80 9.57 -37.37
CA TYR A 964 3.09 9.29 -38.01
C TYR A 964 3.67 7.94 -37.57
N TRP A 965 4.46 7.32 -38.45
CA TRP A 965 5.28 6.17 -38.08
C TRP A 965 6.49 6.67 -37.28
N ALA A 966 6.65 6.17 -36.05
CA ALA A 966 7.71 6.60 -35.13
C ALA A 966 7.78 8.14 -34.99
N ASP A 967 6.70 8.76 -34.49
CA ASP A 967 6.53 10.23 -34.41
C ASP A 967 7.73 10.97 -33.78
N GLN A 968 8.46 10.31 -32.87
CA GLN A 968 9.70 10.84 -32.27
C GLN A 968 10.79 11.21 -33.30
N ASN A 969 10.74 10.61 -34.50
CA ASN A 969 11.67 10.88 -35.60
C ASN A 969 11.08 11.84 -36.66
N GLN A 970 9.83 12.29 -36.48
CA GLN A 970 9.09 13.10 -37.46
C GLN A 970 8.82 14.50 -36.90
N GLN A 971 7.56 14.83 -36.61
CA GLN A 971 7.13 16.12 -36.06
C GLN A 971 7.14 16.12 -34.53
N SER A 972 7.35 14.97 -33.87
CA SER A 972 7.30 14.84 -32.41
C SER A 972 6.02 15.42 -31.80
N ASN A 973 4.90 15.32 -32.50
CA ASN A 973 3.60 15.86 -32.08
C ASN A 973 3.09 15.21 -30.77
N LEU A 974 3.39 13.92 -30.61
CA LEU A 974 2.91 13.05 -29.54
C LEU A 974 4.03 12.55 -28.64
N TYR A 975 5.28 12.54 -29.14
CA TYR A 975 6.44 12.10 -28.37
C TYR A 975 6.92 13.09 -27.32
N ARG A 976 7.01 14.37 -27.68
CA ARG A 976 7.48 15.41 -26.75
C ARG A 976 6.48 15.58 -25.61
N GLY A 977 6.91 16.06 -24.45
CA GLY A 977 6.05 16.23 -23.28
C GLY A 977 4.84 17.12 -23.58
N ASN A 978 3.71 16.50 -23.92
CA ASN A 978 2.47 17.15 -24.37
C ASN A 978 1.47 17.21 -23.21
N SER A 979 0.92 18.40 -22.94
CA SER A 979 -0.06 18.66 -21.88
C SER A 979 -1.27 17.72 -21.91
N HIS A 980 -1.66 17.19 -23.08
CA HIS A 980 -2.79 16.27 -23.21
C HIS A 980 -2.58 14.92 -22.50
N TYR A 981 -1.33 14.55 -22.19
CA TYR A 981 -0.99 13.34 -21.44
C TYR A 981 -0.74 13.59 -19.95
N TYR A 982 -0.79 14.85 -19.51
CA TYR A 982 -0.74 15.21 -18.09
C TYR A 982 -2.17 15.28 -17.59
N GLU A 983 -2.60 14.20 -16.96
CA GLU A 983 -3.97 13.98 -16.54
C GLU A 983 -4.07 14.06 -15.02
N LYS A 984 -5.15 14.69 -14.52
CA LYS A 984 -5.42 14.70 -13.07
C LYS A 984 -5.63 13.27 -12.57
N GLY A 985 -4.87 12.89 -11.55
CA GLY A 985 -5.00 11.61 -10.87
C GLY A 985 -6.12 11.58 -9.83
N ASP A 986 -6.90 12.67 -9.70
CA ASP A 986 -8.02 12.77 -8.77
C ASP A 986 -8.97 11.56 -8.91
N PHE A 987 -9.30 10.92 -7.78
CA PHE A 987 -10.23 9.81 -7.76
C PHE A 987 -11.06 9.73 -6.48
N LEU A 988 -12.24 9.11 -6.62
CA LEU A 988 -13.00 8.46 -5.56
C LEU A 988 -13.09 6.97 -5.88
N CYS A 989 -12.74 6.07 -4.96
CA CYS A 989 -12.81 4.63 -5.17
C CYS A 989 -13.82 3.98 -4.24
N LEU A 990 -14.66 3.12 -4.80
CA LEU A 990 -15.56 2.25 -4.05
C LEU A 990 -14.80 0.99 -3.60
N ARG A 991 -14.25 1.06 -2.39
CA ARG A 991 -13.35 0.03 -1.83
C ARG A 991 -14.07 -1.19 -1.35
N GLU A 992 -15.26 -1.03 -0.78
CA GLU A 992 -16.02 -2.14 -0.19
C GLU A 992 -17.51 -1.88 -0.31
N ILE A 993 -18.24 -2.87 -0.81
CA ILE A 993 -19.66 -3.06 -0.52
C ILE A 993 -19.80 -4.48 0.03
N SER A 994 -20.16 -4.61 1.30
CA SER A 994 -20.31 -5.92 1.96
C SER A 994 -21.71 -6.06 2.55
N LEU A 995 -22.39 -7.14 2.18
CA LEU A 995 -23.62 -7.59 2.81
C LEU A 995 -23.33 -8.84 3.63
N ALA A 996 -23.65 -8.81 4.93
CA ALA A 996 -23.46 -9.91 5.84
C ALA A 996 -24.76 -10.26 6.57
N TYR A 997 -24.90 -11.52 6.96
CA TYR A 997 -25.99 -12.00 7.80
C TYR A 997 -25.44 -12.82 8.96
N ASN A 998 -25.79 -12.42 10.17
CA ASN A 998 -25.53 -13.16 11.39
C ASN A 998 -26.77 -13.96 11.77
N PHE A 999 -26.64 -15.28 11.85
CA PHE A 999 -27.76 -16.15 12.18
C PHE A 999 -28.11 -16.05 13.67
N PRO A 1000 -29.40 -15.98 14.04
CA PRO A 1000 -29.81 -15.93 15.44
C PRO A 1000 -29.55 -17.25 16.15
N GLN A 1001 -29.19 -17.19 17.43
CA GLN A 1001 -28.82 -18.38 18.22
C GLN A 1001 -29.95 -19.41 18.34
N SER A 1002 -31.21 -18.97 18.27
CA SER A 1002 -32.39 -19.83 18.25
C SER A 1002 -32.38 -20.83 17.09
N MET A 1003 -31.76 -20.49 15.96
CA MET A 1003 -31.61 -21.39 14.80
C MET A 1003 -30.39 -22.31 14.92
N LEU A 1004 -29.31 -21.83 15.57
CA LEU A 1004 -28.02 -22.51 15.61
C LEU A 1004 -27.87 -23.51 16.77
N GLY A 1005 -28.60 -23.31 17.88
CA GLY A 1005 -28.44 -24.12 19.09
C GLY A 1005 -28.64 -25.62 18.87
N LYS A 1006 -29.55 -26.01 17.96
CA LYS A 1006 -29.80 -27.43 17.60
C LYS A 1006 -28.60 -28.09 16.90
N LEU A 1007 -27.74 -27.30 16.25
CA LEU A 1007 -26.59 -27.76 15.48
C LEU A 1007 -25.28 -27.70 16.28
N LYS A 1008 -25.33 -27.35 17.58
CA LYS A 1008 -24.15 -27.10 18.41
C LYS A 1008 -23.20 -26.05 17.80
N ILE A 1009 -23.77 -25.00 17.21
CA ILE A 1009 -23.03 -23.86 16.67
C ILE A 1009 -23.29 -22.65 17.58
N ALA A 1010 -22.21 -21.99 18.02
CA ALA A 1010 -22.27 -20.79 18.87
C ALA A 1010 -22.43 -19.51 18.05
N SER A 1011 -21.88 -19.46 16.83
CA SER A 1011 -22.11 -18.35 15.90
C SER A 1011 -21.89 -18.78 14.47
N LEU A 1012 -22.76 -18.35 13.55
CA LEU A 1012 -22.59 -18.48 12.11
C LEU A 1012 -22.83 -17.12 11.45
N ARG A 1013 -21.87 -16.70 10.62
CA ARG A 1013 -21.94 -15.49 9.82
C ARG A 1013 -21.60 -15.80 8.37
N LEU A 1014 -22.46 -15.36 7.46
CA LEU A 1014 -22.21 -15.41 6.02
C LEU A 1014 -22.07 -13.99 5.49
N HIS A 1015 -21.19 -13.79 4.51
CA HIS A 1015 -21.06 -12.50 3.84
C HIS A 1015 -20.73 -12.63 2.36
N ALA A 1016 -21.18 -11.64 1.60
CA ALA A 1016 -20.82 -11.40 0.22
C ALA A 1016 -20.27 -9.97 0.09
N THR A 1017 -19.06 -9.83 -0.45
CA THR A 1017 -18.36 -8.54 -0.54
C THR A 1017 -17.87 -8.29 -1.96
N ALA A 1018 -18.10 -7.09 -2.47
CA ALA A 1018 -17.41 -6.56 -3.64
C ALA A 1018 -16.32 -5.58 -3.18
N ASN A 1019 -15.09 -5.76 -3.68
CA ASN A 1019 -13.94 -4.95 -3.30
C ASN A 1019 -13.24 -4.33 -4.54
N ASN A 1020 -12.77 -3.09 -4.40
CA ASN A 1020 -12.16 -2.27 -5.47
C ASN A 1020 -13.04 -2.18 -6.74
N LEU A 1021 -14.35 -1.96 -6.57
CA LEU A 1021 -15.34 -2.14 -7.63
C LEU A 1021 -15.20 -1.10 -8.76
N LYS A 1022 -14.96 0.17 -8.41
CA LYS A 1022 -14.89 1.27 -9.38
C LYS A 1022 -14.07 2.43 -8.85
N TYR A 1023 -13.18 2.94 -9.69
CA TYR A 1023 -12.58 4.26 -9.56
C TYR A 1023 -13.41 5.25 -10.38
N PHE A 1024 -13.90 6.30 -9.73
CA PHE A 1024 -14.44 7.49 -10.35
C PHE A 1024 -13.28 8.46 -10.54
N THR A 1025 -12.74 8.54 -11.76
CA THR A 1025 -11.56 9.35 -12.09
C THR A 1025 -11.67 9.84 -13.53
N ARG A 1026 -10.98 10.95 -13.83
CA ARG A 1026 -10.77 11.41 -15.20
C ARG A 1026 -9.52 10.80 -15.84
N PHE A 1027 -8.65 10.17 -15.04
CA PHE A 1027 -7.47 9.50 -15.54
C PHE A 1027 -7.83 8.34 -16.48
N THR A 1028 -7.25 8.35 -17.67
CA THR A 1028 -7.57 7.43 -18.75
C THR A 1028 -6.73 6.16 -18.72
N GLY A 1029 -5.67 6.10 -17.88
CA GLY A 1029 -4.91 4.88 -17.61
C GLY A 1029 -5.63 3.86 -16.72
N LEU A 1030 -4.87 2.92 -16.15
CA LEU A 1030 -5.42 1.76 -15.41
C LEU A 1030 -5.57 1.99 -13.90
N ASN A 1031 -4.71 2.81 -13.29
CA ASN A 1031 -4.73 3.09 -11.85
C ASN A 1031 -4.42 4.58 -11.58
N PRO A 1032 -5.34 5.35 -11.00
CA PRO A 1032 -5.12 6.76 -10.68
C PRO A 1032 -4.38 7.00 -9.34
N GLU A 1033 -4.04 5.97 -8.57
CA GLU A 1033 -3.57 6.14 -7.19
C GLU A 1033 -2.19 6.78 -7.04
N GLU A 1034 -1.31 6.66 -8.04
CA GLU A 1034 0.07 7.14 -7.98
C GLU A 1034 0.32 8.25 -9.01
N GLY A 1035 0.72 9.41 -8.51
CA GLY A 1035 1.18 10.53 -9.34
C GLY A 1035 2.56 10.32 -9.94
N GLY A 1036 2.96 11.23 -10.83
CA GLY A 1036 4.23 11.16 -11.54
C GLY A 1036 4.05 10.49 -12.89
N THR A 1037 4.91 9.56 -13.27
CA THR A 1037 4.83 8.91 -14.58
C THR A 1037 4.22 7.51 -14.49
N ASP A 1038 3.18 7.24 -15.28
CA ASP A 1038 2.60 5.90 -15.42
C ASP A 1038 3.31 5.07 -16.52
N ASN A 1039 4.33 4.32 -16.12
CA ASN A 1039 5.22 3.53 -16.98
C ASN A 1039 4.76 2.07 -17.18
N GLY A 1040 3.47 1.79 -17.00
CA GLY A 1040 2.93 0.44 -16.98
C GLY A 1040 3.03 -0.20 -15.59
N ARG A 1041 1.96 -0.87 -15.17
CA ARG A 1041 1.85 -1.46 -13.84
C ARG A 1041 0.89 -2.63 -13.85
N TYR A 1042 1.05 -3.52 -12.88
CA TYR A 1042 0.09 -4.58 -12.66
C TYR A 1042 -1.26 -3.97 -12.22
N PRO A 1043 -2.35 -4.16 -12.98
CA PRO A 1043 -3.61 -3.46 -12.72
C PRO A 1043 -4.30 -3.95 -11.45
N MET A 1044 -5.05 -3.05 -10.81
CA MET A 1044 -5.85 -3.39 -9.63
C MET A 1044 -7.01 -4.33 -10.00
N PRO A 1045 -7.16 -5.49 -9.33
CA PRO A 1045 -8.26 -6.39 -9.59
C PRO A 1045 -9.57 -5.88 -8.97
N ARG A 1046 -10.69 -6.25 -9.60
CA ARG A 1046 -12.03 -6.23 -8.98
C ARG A 1046 -12.29 -7.59 -8.36
N ASN A 1047 -12.64 -7.58 -7.08
CA ASN A 1047 -12.79 -8.79 -6.29
C ASN A 1047 -14.25 -8.99 -5.87
N PHE A 1048 -14.72 -10.24 -5.96
CA PHE A 1048 -15.99 -10.68 -5.40
C PHE A 1048 -15.70 -11.80 -4.41
N ILE A 1049 -16.10 -11.61 -3.17
CA ILE A 1049 -15.74 -12.46 -2.04
C ILE A 1049 -17.02 -13.06 -1.47
N PHE A 1050 -17.00 -14.36 -1.24
CA PHE A 1050 -18.00 -15.05 -0.44
C PHE A 1050 -17.30 -15.69 0.74
N GLY A 1051 -17.79 -15.42 1.95
CA GLY A 1051 -17.14 -15.90 3.14
C GLY A 1051 -18.10 -16.41 4.21
N VAL A 1052 -17.58 -17.34 5.01
CA VAL A 1052 -18.25 -17.97 6.13
C VAL A 1052 -17.36 -17.93 7.35
N GLN A 1053 -17.92 -17.50 8.47
CA GLN A 1053 -17.30 -17.57 9.78
C GLN A 1053 -18.17 -18.40 10.71
N ILE A 1054 -17.57 -19.43 11.32
CA ILE A 1054 -18.24 -20.35 12.22
C ILE A 1054 -17.47 -20.49 13.52
N THR A 1055 -18.22 -20.51 14.62
CA THR A 1055 -17.71 -20.83 15.97
C THR A 1055 -18.55 -21.96 16.52
N PRO A 1056 -18.01 -23.18 16.73
CA PRO A 1056 -18.75 -24.27 17.34
C PRO A 1056 -19.08 -23.99 18.82
N ALA A 1057 -20.12 -24.63 19.33
CA ALA A 1057 -20.46 -24.64 20.76
C ALA A 1057 -19.90 -25.93 21.40
N PHE A 1058 -18.94 -25.79 22.31
CA PHE A 1058 -18.35 -26.89 23.08
C PHE A 1058 -18.83 -26.93 24.54
#